data_AF-A0A8R2AN21-F1
#
_entry.id   AF-A0A8R2AN21-F1
#
_cell.length_a   1.000
_cell.length_b   1.000
_cell.length_c   1.000
_cell.angle_alpha   90.00
_cell.angle_beta   90.00
_cell.angle_gamma   90.00
#
_symmetry.space_group_name_H-M   'P 1'
#
loop_
_entity.id
_entity.type
_entity.pdbx_description
1 polymer ?
#
loop_
_entity_poly.entity_id
_entity_poly.type
_entity_poly.pdbx_seq_one_letter_code
_entity_poly.pdbx_strand_id
1 'polypeptide(L)'
;MMKTMAPLPIIDKENAPQKRVQRLPIAKRAQSASPAVRPRNPVLGKKPDQRRCQSLSPLSPTRKRFTPEVLERPFTQGSVSAPEAARPLDNYSLEHLQADKEVVMPQCVLSKIMRTLATKKREFIKMRKNLIAQQNSLLEHYAILRDMESRAGVAAETLGEVRVLSVSGWPAHDLLLLVRDDLEMPMNSEINGVFGTHVLQQLMAQLNPIPEEVLGMGAELMARRLELLNFLRGKHRSDRATFSTNLEWKTRNTEFDNDTERLHRMVAGIAENLKAKINFSLEIAKIPWLDRDTMIKKIERLQKENSILQHKVDETSKKENEEPPCHPVQSGSYNYQVLNEELSKERAAREALKEVVASAESMLRVARARIATLERQLKDTKAEFEIAKKKHKDLEQLYRHRENSYDARSKKLLEVSKTGEITIETLSRQRDALELRVKELREQAETAEQVAQSRVSEQKARTEFLQAKVAEQEKSKAVAESKVVELEGKVKELESQLQSFRDRSIRLVDMERRRCLEYVPCKENEPTDRETEIWKELQMTRGALLRSEEELRQSRAEKDSFLNSLSRIAQGEGTESFQDKMATELLDREQKIVKLQQTIDEQRENEKSMEQTMTQYENQLAALRLEVKRLRNYDCYSKDVSYPELQTEILDLHLQVETLSRERTALITAAASRALMLERHERAADLFARMVRARKDLAALLDGRIDPPPFEDIAHAEMSRSLTSVCATAADTWTALRAERARVLRLESAVLAQSLQLEREGLVRTQLERRKAILERELLRANHSTSANSVVMCGNPSLDSDFFGNKQRKY
;
A
#
# COMPACT_ATOMS: atom_id res chain seq x y z
N MET A 1 -18.28 -84.76 7.92
CA MET A 1 -19.33 -83.74 8.11
C MET A 1 -18.74 -82.41 7.66
N MET A 2 -18.91 -81.90 6.44
CA MET A 2 -19.95 -82.04 5.41
C MET A 2 -21.29 -81.35 5.73
N LYS A 3 -21.42 -80.13 5.19
CA LYS A 3 -22.60 -79.37 4.67
C LYS A 3 -21.98 -78.13 3.99
N THR A 4 -22.11 -77.78 2.70
CA THR A 4 -23.17 -77.87 1.67
C THR A 4 -24.45 -77.10 2.09
N MET A 5 -25.04 -76.20 1.30
CA MET A 5 -25.11 -76.06 -0.19
C MET A 5 -25.06 -74.59 -0.73
N ALA A 6 -25.24 -74.49 -2.07
CA ALA A 6 -25.14 -73.37 -3.04
C ALA A 6 -26.20 -72.22 -2.93
N PRO A 7 -26.15 -71.18 -3.81
CA PRO A 7 -26.93 -69.93 -3.72
C PRO A 7 -28.00 -69.76 -4.85
N LEU A 8 -28.37 -68.51 -5.19
CA LEU A 8 -29.29 -68.02 -6.26
C LEU A 8 -30.80 -67.92 -5.86
N PRO A 9 -31.65 -67.09 -6.54
CA PRO A 9 -31.46 -66.45 -7.84
C PRO A 9 -31.71 -64.92 -7.97
N ILE A 10 -31.39 -64.40 -9.16
CA ILE A 10 -31.78 -63.08 -9.72
C ILE A 10 -32.99 -63.30 -10.64
N ILE A 11 -33.95 -62.36 -10.68
CA ILE A 11 -34.93 -62.22 -11.79
C ILE A 11 -35.18 -60.73 -12.07
N ASP A 12 -35.01 -60.33 -13.33
CA ASP A 12 -35.29 -58.98 -13.86
C ASP A 12 -36.80 -58.70 -14.12
N LYS A 13 -37.15 -57.43 -14.36
CA LYS A 13 -38.21 -57.07 -15.32
C LYS A 13 -38.10 -55.64 -15.84
N GLU A 14 -38.64 -55.43 -17.05
CA GLU A 14 -38.29 -54.32 -17.94
C GLU A 14 -39.33 -53.18 -18.06
N ASN A 15 -38.93 -52.12 -18.78
CA ASN A 15 -39.73 -51.33 -19.74
C ASN A 15 -40.95 -50.50 -19.28
N ALA A 16 -40.66 -49.22 -18.96
CA ALA A 16 -41.28 -48.02 -19.56
C ALA A 16 -42.79 -47.71 -19.28
N PRO A 17 -43.35 -46.55 -19.70
CA PRO A 17 -42.75 -45.37 -20.34
C PRO A 17 -43.05 -43.99 -19.67
N GLN A 18 -42.30 -42.97 -20.12
CA GLN A 18 -42.63 -41.53 -20.18
C GLN A 18 -43.36 -40.81 -19.01
N LYS A 19 -42.70 -39.76 -18.48
CA LYS A 19 -43.29 -38.42 -18.45
C LYS A 19 -42.24 -37.30 -18.59
N ARG A 20 -42.54 -36.31 -19.44
CA ARG A 20 -41.77 -35.07 -19.67
C ARG A 20 -41.98 -34.10 -18.50
N VAL A 21 -40.97 -33.30 -18.15
CA VAL A 21 -41.05 -31.82 -18.08
C VAL A 21 -39.68 -31.15 -17.84
N GLN A 22 -39.42 -30.11 -18.63
CA GLN A 22 -38.50 -28.96 -18.48
C GLN A 22 -37.11 -29.11 -17.80
N ARG A 23 -36.06 -28.89 -18.61
CA ARG A 23 -34.80 -28.26 -18.16
C ARG A 23 -34.98 -26.73 -18.11
N LEU A 24 -34.34 -26.06 -17.14
CA LEU A 24 -34.04 -24.62 -17.20
C LEU A 24 -32.53 -24.40 -17.49
N PRO A 25 -32.12 -23.24 -18.03
CA PRO A 25 -30.86 -23.12 -18.75
C PRO A 25 -29.64 -22.82 -17.88
N ILE A 26 -28.47 -23.28 -18.35
CA ILE A 26 -27.15 -22.97 -17.80
C ILE A 26 -26.89 -21.46 -17.91
N ALA A 27 -26.65 -20.80 -16.77
CA ALA A 27 -26.29 -19.39 -16.71
C ALA A 27 -24.89 -19.12 -17.30
N LYS A 28 -24.70 -17.94 -17.88
CA LYS A 28 -23.53 -17.64 -18.71
C LYS A 28 -22.31 -17.26 -17.89
N ARG A 29 -21.15 -17.73 -18.37
CA ARG A 29 -19.79 -17.29 -18.04
C ARG A 29 -19.72 -15.77 -17.86
N ALA A 30 -19.39 -15.31 -16.65
CA ALA A 30 -19.23 -13.88 -16.35
C ALA A 30 -18.07 -13.29 -17.18
N GLN A 31 -18.28 -12.10 -17.74
CA GLN A 31 -17.26 -11.36 -18.50
C GLN A 31 -16.53 -10.39 -17.58
N SER A 32 -15.21 -10.27 -17.76
CA SER A 32 -14.38 -9.28 -17.09
C SER A 32 -14.70 -7.87 -17.60
N ALA A 33 -15.33 -7.05 -16.76
CA ALA A 33 -15.67 -5.67 -17.08
C ALA A 33 -14.55 -4.71 -16.61
N SER A 34 -13.73 -4.21 -17.54
CA SER A 34 -12.72 -3.18 -17.26
C SER A 34 -13.37 -1.78 -17.17
N PRO A 35 -13.18 -1.02 -16.07
CA PRO A 35 -13.76 0.32 -15.92
C PRO A 35 -12.92 1.38 -16.68
N ALA A 36 -13.14 1.49 -17.99
CA ALA A 36 -12.52 2.53 -18.82
C ALA A 36 -13.23 3.89 -18.65
N VAL A 37 -12.71 4.75 -17.76
CA VAL A 37 -13.24 6.10 -17.54
C VAL A 37 -12.45 7.14 -18.34
N ARG A 38 -13.01 7.62 -19.45
CA ARG A 38 -12.55 8.86 -20.11
C ARG A 38 -13.24 10.09 -19.49
N PRO A 39 -12.55 11.23 -19.32
CA PRO A 39 -13.16 12.44 -18.80
C PRO A 39 -14.10 13.09 -19.83
N ARG A 40 -15.21 13.67 -19.34
CA ARG A 40 -16.05 14.62 -20.09
C ARG A 40 -16.14 15.93 -19.31
N ASN A 41 -15.90 17.05 -20.00
CA ASN A 41 -16.09 18.39 -19.46
C ASN A 41 -17.53 18.92 -19.75
N PRO A 42 -17.98 19.99 -19.06
CA PRO A 42 -19.39 20.13 -18.68
C PRO A 42 -20.27 20.93 -19.66
N VAL A 43 -21.60 20.73 -19.52
CA VAL A 43 -22.66 21.55 -20.12
C VAL A 43 -23.69 21.94 -19.04
N LEU A 44 -24.41 23.04 -19.26
CA LEU A 44 -25.18 23.78 -18.26
C LEU A 44 -26.47 23.07 -17.76
N GLY A 45 -26.57 22.90 -16.43
CA GLY A 45 -27.53 23.63 -15.60
C GLY A 45 -29.00 23.20 -15.50
N LYS A 46 -29.46 22.94 -14.26
CA LYS A 46 -30.63 23.56 -13.59
C LYS A 46 -30.69 23.18 -12.09
N LYS A 47 -31.41 23.96 -11.27
CA LYS A 47 -31.64 23.71 -9.82
C LYS A 47 -32.89 22.84 -9.62
N PRO A 48 -33.01 22.11 -8.49
CA PRO A 48 -33.65 22.65 -7.27
C PRO A 48 -32.94 22.18 -5.96
N ASP A 49 -33.51 22.32 -4.76
CA ASP A 49 -33.82 23.58 -4.05
C ASP A 49 -33.82 23.34 -2.50
N GLN A 50 -33.67 24.41 -1.70
CA GLN A 50 -33.93 24.54 -0.25
C GLN A 50 -33.50 23.46 0.79
N ARG A 51 -32.58 23.87 1.69
CA ARG A 51 -32.76 24.00 3.18
C ARG A 51 -31.40 24.43 3.78
N ARG A 52 -31.10 25.72 3.94
CA ARG A 52 -31.57 26.70 4.95
C ARG A 52 -31.05 26.45 6.38
N CYS A 53 -29.88 27.02 6.67
CA CYS A 53 -29.52 27.53 8.00
C CYS A 53 -29.06 28.99 7.84
N GLN A 54 -29.30 29.84 8.83
CA GLN A 54 -29.07 31.29 8.76
C GLN A 54 -28.06 31.74 9.82
N SER A 55 -27.14 32.63 9.44
CA SER A 55 -26.38 33.46 10.38
C SER A 55 -26.36 34.90 9.86
N LEU A 56 -26.81 35.85 10.68
CA LEU A 56 -26.93 37.26 10.30
C LEU A 56 -25.67 38.04 10.70
N SER A 57 -25.16 38.89 9.81
CA SER A 57 -24.24 39.98 10.15
C SER A 57 -24.36 41.11 9.12
N PRO A 58 -24.30 42.40 9.52
CA PRO A 58 -24.76 43.48 8.65
C PRO A 58 -23.69 43.95 7.66
N LEU A 59 -24.13 44.25 6.43
CA LEU A 59 -23.34 45.00 5.46
C LEU A 59 -23.22 46.48 5.87
N SER A 60 -22.12 47.12 5.50
CA SER A 60 -21.95 48.58 5.49
C SER A 60 -21.32 49.00 4.16
N PRO A 61 -21.74 50.13 3.56
CA PRO A 61 -21.53 50.37 2.13
C PRO A 61 -20.12 50.82 1.75
N THR A 62 -19.81 50.63 0.47
CA THR A 62 -18.53 50.94 -0.16
C THR A 62 -18.27 52.44 -0.32
N ARG A 63 -17.00 52.85 -0.29
CA ARG A 63 -16.53 54.00 -1.08
C ARG A 63 -15.16 53.69 -1.70
N LYS A 64 -15.00 54.10 -2.96
CA LYS A 64 -13.85 53.72 -3.81
C LYS A 64 -12.57 54.46 -3.41
N ARG A 65 -11.42 53.80 -3.55
CA ARG A 65 -10.09 54.42 -3.46
C ARG A 65 -9.58 54.68 -4.88
N PHE A 66 -9.14 55.90 -5.15
CA PHE A 66 -8.30 56.23 -6.31
C PHE A 66 -6.96 56.74 -5.79
N THR A 67 -5.89 56.35 -6.48
CA THR A 67 -4.59 57.03 -6.52
C THR A 67 -4.43 57.59 -7.94
N PRO A 68 -3.71 58.71 -8.10
CA PRO A 68 -2.31 58.56 -8.50
C PRO A 68 -1.36 59.41 -7.63
N GLU A 69 -0.16 59.67 -8.14
CA GLU A 69 1.07 60.02 -7.42
C GLU A 69 1.94 60.94 -8.31
N VAL A 70 2.77 61.82 -7.72
CA VAL A 70 3.82 62.65 -8.40
C VAL A 70 3.23 63.76 -9.34
N LEU A 71 3.71 65.02 -9.44
CA LEU A 71 5.07 65.58 -9.55
C LEU A 71 5.13 67.09 -9.12
N GLU A 72 6.35 67.60 -8.88
CA GLU A 72 6.80 69.00 -9.03
C GLU A 72 6.45 70.14 -8.03
N ARG A 73 7.04 71.32 -8.32
CA ARG A 73 7.43 72.47 -7.45
C ARG A 73 7.47 73.75 -8.36
N PRO A 74 7.93 74.97 -7.96
CA PRO A 74 8.31 75.55 -6.65
C PRO A 74 7.78 77.00 -6.39
N PHE A 75 8.26 77.67 -5.31
CA PHE A 75 8.31 79.15 -5.08
C PHE A 75 6.96 79.93 -4.87
N THR A 76 6.86 81.13 -4.26
CA THR A 76 7.78 82.03 -3.48
C THR A 76 6.95 83.01 -2.60
N GLN A 77 7.48 83.46 -1.44
CA GLN A 77 7.25 84.78 -0.73
C GLN A 77 5.78 85.20 -0.39
N GLY A 78 5.44 86.15 0.50
CA GLY A 78 6.13 86.98 1.53
C GLY A 78 5.18 87.17 2.76
N SER A 79 5.55 87.75 3.91
CA SER A 79 5.95 89.16 4.17
C SER A 79 4.78 90.16 4.00
N VAL A 80 4.36 91.06 4.94
CA VAL A 80 4.75 91.35 6.35
C VAL A 80 3.69 92.28 7.02
N SER A 81 3.84 92.59 8.33
CA SER A 81 3.21 93.72 9.08
C SER A 81 1.76 93.60 9.61
N ALA A 82 1.46 94.48 10.60
CA ALA A 82 0.21 94.53 11.36
C ALA A 82 -0.34 95.97 11.57
N PRO A 83 -0.55 96.55 12.78
CA PRO A 83 -1.92 96.84 13.24
C PRO A 83 -2.20 98.28 13.73
N GLU A 84 -3.47 98.69 13.70
CA GLU A 84 -4.11 99.79 14.49
C GLU A 84 -5.65 99.61 14.43
N ALA A 85 -6.52 100.21 15.25
CA ALA A 85 -6.44 100.68 16.65
C ALA A 85 -7.88 100.99 17.15
N ALA A 86 -8.23 100.70 18.42
CA ALA A 86 -9.42 101.26 19.10
C ALA A 86 -9.44 101.00 20.64
N ARG A 87 -9.41 102.08 21.42
CA ARG A 87 -9.72 102.25 22.86
C ARG A 87 -9.88 103.77 23.11
N PRO A 88 -10.37 104.26 24.27
CA PRO A 88 -11.07 103.59 25.38
C PRO A 88 -12.45 104.22 25.66
N LEU A 89 -13.15 103.73 26.69
CA LEU A 89 -13.73 104.60 27.73
C LEU A 89 -14.14 103.78 28.97
N ASP A 90 -13.77 104.26 30.15
CA ASP A 90 -14.08 103.64 31.45
C ASP A 90 -15.35 104.25 32.07
N ASN A 91 -16.07 103.49 32.92
CA ASN A 91 -16.24 103.88 34.33
C ASN A 91 -17.11 102.97 35.23
N TYR A 92 -16.82 103.07 36.54
CA TYR A 92 -17.61 102.73 37.74
C TYR A 92 -17.93 101.27 38.08
N SER A 93 -18.37 101.08 39.33
CA SER A 93 -18.29 99.85 40.15
C SER A 93 -19.53 99.68 41.04
N LEU A 94 -19.54 98.61 41.85
CA LEU A 94 -20.61 98.16 42.77
C LEU A 94 -21.85 97.57 42.06
N GLU A 95 -22.58 96.60 42.61
CA GLU A 95 -22.46 95.95 43.93
C GLU A 95 -22.77 94.42 43.88
N HIS A 96 -22.88 93.78 45.05
CA HIS A 96 -23.02 92.33 45.23
C HIS A 96 -24.26 91.69 44.61
N LEU A 97 -24.07 90.49 44.05
CA LEU A 97 -24.99 89.36 44.24
C LEU A 97 -24.17 88.08 44.46
N GLN A 98 -24.63 87.23 45.39
CA GLN A 98 -23.99 85.94 45.65
C GLN A 98 -24.36 84.93 44.57
N ALA A 99 -23.37 84.25 44.01
CA ALA A 99 -23.54 83.05 43.20
C ALA A 99 -22.51 82.02 43.65
N ASP A 100 -22.93 80.77 43.81
CA ASP A 100 -22.03 79.68 44.19
C ASP A 100 -20.92 79.52 43.15
N LYS A 101 -19.69 79.38 43.63
CA LYS A 101 -18.53 79.15 42.77
C LYS A 101 -18.57 77.72 42.22
N GLU A 102 -19.20 77.54 41.07
CA GLU A 102 -18.88 76.38 40.21
C GLU A 102 -17.36 76.32 40.05
N VAL A 103 -16.76 75.22 40.49
CA VAL A 103 -15.33 74.98 40.30
C VAL A 103 -15.14 74.59 38.84
N VAL A 104 -14.92 75.61 37.99
CA VAL A 104 -14.66 75.45 36.55
C VAL A 104 -13.34 74.70 36.34
N MET A 105 -13.43 73.38 36.39
CA MET A 105 -12.34 72.44 36.19
C MET A 105 -11.68 72.69 34.83
N PRO A 106 -10.34 72.88 34.76
CA PRO A 106 -9.68 73.22 33.51
C PRO A 106 -10.02 72.25 32.37
N GLN A 107 -10.31 72.80 31.18
CA GLN A 107 -10.77 72.07 29.99
C GLN A 107 -9.93 70.80 29.69
N CYS A 108 -8.62 70.86 29.96
CA CYS A 108 -7.68 69.76 29.78
C CYS A 108 -7.85 68.61 30.80
N VAL A 109 -8.20 68.92 32.06
CA VAL A 109 -8.49 67.95 33.12
C VAL A 109 -9.85 67.30 32.85
N LEU A 110 -10.87 68.09 32.52
CA LEU A 110 -12.18 67.58 32.13
C LEU A 110 -12.06 66.63 30.90
N SER A 111 -11.27 67.03 29.91
CA SER A 111 -10.95 66.20 28.72
C SER A 111 -10.09 64.96 29.03
N LYS A 112 -9.39 64.91 30.17
CA LYS A 112 -8.63 63.73 30.63
C LYS A 112 -9.55 62.78 31.41
N ILE A 113 -10.41 63.30 32.28
CA ILE A 113 -11.45 62.55 32.99
C ILE A 113 -12.42 61.92 31.99
N MET A 114 -12.96 62.68 31.04
CA MET A 114 -13.88 62.16 30.02
C MET A 114 -13.25 61.08 29.14
N ARG A 115 -11.95 61.18 28.79
CA ARG A 115 -11.22 60.10 28.10
C ARG A 115 -11.05 58.85 28.97
N THR A 116 -10.75 59.02 30.25
CA THR A 116 -10.60 57.92 31.23
C THR A 116 -11.94 57.22 31.49
N LEU A 117 -13.02 57.98 31.58
CA LEU A 117 -14.38 57.45 31.67
C LEU A 117 -14.79 56.74 30.37
N ALA A 118 -14.37 57.24 29.20
CA ALA A 118 -14.61 56.58 27.91
C ALA A 118 -13.73 55.33 27.66
N THR A 119 -12.57 55.17 28.29
CA THR A 119 -11.85 53.89 28.33
C THR A 119 -12.50 52.93 29.33
N LYS A 120 -12.77 53.37 30.57
CA LYS A 120 -13.43 52.56 31.60
C LYS A 120 -14.82 52.07 31.18
N LYS A 121 -15.61 52.89 30.47
CA LYS A 121 -16.90 52.48 29.89
C LYS A 121 -16.74 51.41 28.79
N ARG A 122 -15.67 51.46 28.00
CA ARG A 122 -15.36 50.41 26.99
C ARG A 122 -14.84 49.13 27.65
N GLU A 123 -14.02 49.24 28.70
CA GLU A 123 -13.57 48.11 29.53
C GLU A 123 -14.78 47.43 30.18
N PHE A 124 -15.68 48.19 30.83
CA PHE A 124 -16.91 47.67 31.41
C PHE A 124 -17.81 46.97 30.39
N ILE A 125 -18.01 47.56 29.19
CA ILE A 125 -18.77 46.90 28.12
C ILE A 125 -18.10 45.60 27.66
N LYS A 126 -16.76 45.54 27.63
CA LYS A 126 -16.03 44.30 27.31
C LYS A 126 -16.20 43.25 28.41
N MET A 127 -16.05 43.63 29.69
CA MET A 127 -16.24 42.74 30.83
C MET A 127 -17.68 42.21 30.90
N ARG A 128 -18.70 43.07 30.70
CA ARG A 128 -20.11 42.66 30.61
C ARG A 128 -20.35 41.66 29.48
N LYS A 129 -19.73 41.84 28.30
CA LYS A 129 -19.84 40.86 27.20
C LYS A 129 -19.18 39.53 27.53
N ASN A 130 -18.01 39.54 28.18
CA ASN A 130 -17.35 38.32 28.64
C ASN A 130 -18.19 37.58 29.70
N LEU A 131 -18.73 38.30 30.69
CA LEU A 131 -19.57 37.73 31.74
C LEU A 131 -20.84 37.08 31.17
N ILE A 132 -21.51 37.73 30.21
CA ILE A 132 -22.67 37.14 29.52
C ILE A 132 -22.29 35.89 28.73
N ALA A 133 -21.11 35.86 28.09
CA ALA A 133 -20.63 34.67 27.40
C ALA A 133 -20.31 33.51 28.37
N GLN A 134 -19.71 33.81 29.53
CA GLN A 134 -19.46 32.83 30.59
C GLN A 134 -20.77 32.30 31.20
N GLN A 135 -21.73 33.17 31.45
CA GLN A 135 -23.08 32.81 31.92
C GLN A 135 -23.79 31.87 30.93
N ASN A 136 -23.76 32.20 29.63
CA ASN A 136 -24.35 31.34 28.60
C ASN A 136 -23.66 29.97 28.54
N SER A 137 -22.33 29.93 28.63
CA SER A 137 -21.58 28.66 28.66
C SER A 137 -21.86 27.84 29.93
N LEU A 138 -22.07 28.47 31.09
CA LEU A 138 -22.47 27.77 32.31
C LEU A 138 -23.87 27.14 32.16
N LEU A 139 -24.83 27.86 31.57
CA LEU A 139 -26.16 27.35 31.28
C LEU A 139 -26.14 26.21 30.25
N GLU A 140 -25.26 26.28 29.25
CA GLU A 140 -25.04 25.21 28.26
C GLU A 140 -24.46 23.95 28.91
N HIS A 141 -23.43 24.06 29.74
CA HIS A 141 -22.89 22.93 30.50
C HIS A 141 -23.92 22.33 31.48
N TYR A 142 -24.73 23.17 32.15
CA TYR A 142 -25.80 22.70 33.04
C TYR A 142 -26.89 21.95 32.26
N ALA A 143 -27.26 22.42 31.06
CA ALA A 143 -28.20 21.72 30.18
C ALA A 143 -27.65 20.35 29.73
N ILE A 144 -26.36 20.26 29.39
CA ILE A 144 -25.68 19.00 29.07
C ILE A 144 -25.66 18.05 30.29
N LEU A 145 -25.39 18.57 31.49
CA LEU A 145 -25.44 17.79 32.73
C LEU A 145 -26.84 17.26 33.03
N ARG A 146 -27.90 18.06 32.83
CA ARG A 146 -29.29 17.60 32.97
C ARG A 146 -29.70 16.56 31.92
N ASP A 147 -29.23 16.69 30.68
CA ASP A 147 -29.42 15.66 29.64
C ASP A 147 -28.72 14.35 30.03
N MET A 148 -27.48 14.41 30.54
CA MET A 148 -26.77 13.23 31.05
C MET A 148 -27.45 12.60 32.28
N GLU A 149 -27.91 13.39 33.24
CA GLU A 149 -28.66 12.93 34.42
C GLU A 149 -29.94 12.17 34.01
N SER A 150 -30.68 12.72 33.04
CA SER A 150 -31.89 12.08 32.50
C SER A 150 -31.61 10.75 31.79
N ARG A 151 -30.47 10.65 31.08
CA ARG A 151 -30.02 9.42 30.40
C ARG A 151 -29.45 8.38 31.37
N ALA A 152 -28.93 8.82 32.52
CA ALA A 152 -28.44 7.96 33.59
C ALA A 152 -29.57 7.37 34.46
N GLY A 153 -30.82 7.82 34.27
CA GLY A 153 -31.98 7.32 35.04
C GLY A 153 -32.03 7.81 36.49
N VAL A 154 -31.30 8.88 36.81
CA VAL A 154 -31.30 9.49 38.15
C VAL A 154 -32.55 10.35 38.33
N ALA A 155 -33.13 10.37 39.53
CA ALA A 155 -34.32 11.16 39.83
C ALA A 155 -34.03 12.66 39.66
N ALA A 156 -34.94 13.39 39.01
CA ALA A 156 -34.70 14.74 38.48
C ALA A 156 -34.50 15.87 39.52
N GLU A 157 -34.38 15.56 40.81
CA GLU A 157 -34.23 16.53 41.90
C GLU A 157 -32.76 16.76 42.28
N THR A 158 -31.84 15.87 41.92
CA THR A 158 -30.44 15.92 42.39
C THR A 158 -29.62 17.13 41.93
N LEU A 159 -29.83 17.67 40.73
CA LEU A 159 -29.10 18.85 40.24
C LEU A 159 -29.68 20.22 40.64
N GLY A 160 -30.79 20.28 41.39
CA GLY A 160 -31.43 21.55 41.82
C GLY A 160 -32.03 22.39 40.67
N GLU A 161 -32.38 23.65 40.94
CA GLU A 161 -32.95 24.58 39.94
C GLU A 161 -32.04 25.81 39.74
N VAL A 162 -31.46 25.96 38.55
CA VAL A 162 -30.65 27.14 38.19
C VAL A 162 -31.56 28.30 37.78
N ARG A 163 -31.66 29.33 38.64
CA ARG A 163 -32.40 30.57 38.38
C ARG A 163 -31.46 31.72 38.02
N VAL A 164 -31.78 32.43 36.93
CA VAL A 164 -31.06 33.66 36.54
C VAL A 164 -31.75 34.88 37.15
N LEU A 165 -31.09 35.52 38.12
CA LEU A 165 -31.56 36.77 38.72
C LEU A 165 -30.99 37.99 37.98
N SER A 166 -31.83 38.99 37.71
CA SER A 166 -31.35 40.26 37.14
C SER A 166 -31.01 41.26 38.25
N VAL A 167 -29.71 41.52 38.44
CA VAL A 167 -29.21 42.57 39.34
C VAL A 167 -29.28 43.98 38.73
N SER A 168 -29.94 44.15 37.58
CA SER A 168 -29.93 45.39 36.77
C SER A 168 -30.68 46.59 37.35
N GLY A 169 -31.17 46.49 38.59
CA GLY A 169 -31.82 47.56 39.35
C GLY A 169 -31.46 47.55 40.83
N TRP A 170 -30.42 46.80 41.23
CA TRP A 170 -30.01 46.71 42.64
C TRP A 170 -29.22 47.97 43.05
N PRO A 171 -29.42 48.48 44.28
CA PRO A 171 -28.58 49.50 44.89
C PRO A 171 -27.09 49.17 44.82
N ALA A 172 -26.24 50.20 44.72
CA ALA A 172 -24.78 50.02 44.70
C ALA A 172 -24.24 49.38 45.99
N HIS A 173 -24.93 49.52 47.13
CA HIS A 173 -24.61 48.83 48.37
C HIS A 173 -24.82 47.31 48.25
N ASP A 174 -25.99 46.89 47.77
CA ASP A 174 -26.36 45.48 47.64
C ASP A 174 -25.49 44.76 46.60
N LEU A 175 -25.08 45.47 45.54
CA LEU A 175 -24.07 45.01 44.59
C LEU A 175 -22.66 44.85 45.20
N LEU A 176 -22.34 45.60 46.25
CA LEU A 176 -21.08 45.43 47.02
C LEU A 176 -21.18 44.31 48.06
N LEU A 177 -22.39 43.99 48.57
CA LEU A 177 -22.61 42.81 49.40
C LEU A 177 -22.33 41.52 48.62
N LEU A 178 -22.71 41.45 47.33
CA LEU A 178 -22.38 40.33 46.43
C LEU A 178 -20.88 40.14 46.14
N VAL A 179 -20.02 41.08 46.52
CA VAL A 179 -18.55 41.03 46.33
C VAL A 179 -17.83 40.86 47.67
N ARG A 180 -18.57 40.72 48.78
CA ARG A 180 -18.01 40.75 50.13
C ARG A 180 -17.44 39.41 50.58
N ASP A 181 -18.00 38.31 50.07
CA ASP A 181 -17.57 36.94 50.37
C ASP A 181 -16.18 36.62 49.77
N ASP A 182 -15.77 37.32 48.69
CA ASP A 182 -14.43 37.24 48.09
C ASP A 182 -13.30 37.80 49.00
N LEU A 183 -13.64 38.42 50.15
CA LEU A 183 -12.66 38.99 51.10
C LEU A 183 -12.43 38.11 52.35
N GLU A 184 -13.23 37.07 52.59
CA GLU A 184 -12.86 36.05 53.56
C GLU A 184 -11.84 35.09 52.92
N MET A 185 -10.62 35.04 53.47
CA MET A 185 -9.64 34.05 53.02
C MET A 185 -10.17 32.64 53.33
N PRO A 186 -10.36 31.74 52.34
CA PRO A 186 -10.88 30.41 52.60
C PRO A 186 -9.82 29.55 53.30
N MET A 187 -9.82 29.58 54.63
CA MET A 187 -9.02 28.70 55.50
C MET A 187 -9.54 27.25 55.52
N ASN A 188 -10.19 26.82 54.42
CA ASN A 188 -10.67 25.46 54.21
C ASN A 188 -9.48 24.53 53.96
N SER A 189 -8.90 24.07 55.07
CA SER A 189 -7.74 23.17 55.12
C SER A 189 -7.90 21.93 54.23
N GLU A 190 -9.15 21.47 54.06
CA GLU A 190 -9.54 20.31 53.25
C GLU A 190 -9.21 20.46 51.75
N ILE A 191 -9.33 21.67 51.17
CA ILE A 191 -9.05 21.91 49.75
C ILE A 191 -7.54 21.76 49.45
N ASN A 192 -6.67 22.00 50.44
CA ASN A 192 -5.24 21.71 50.35
C ASN A 192 -4.92 20.21 50.43
N GLY A 193 -5.84 19.38 50.93
CA GLY A 193 -5.74 17.91 50.90
C GLY A 193 -6.09 17.34 49.53
N VAL A 194 -7.21 17.78 48.94
CA VAL A 194 -7.67 17.30 47.61
C VAL A 194 -6.67 17.64 46.50
N PHE A 195 -6.01 18.80 46.58
CA PHE A 195 -4.94 19.22 45.67
C PHE A 195 -3.68 19.67 46.42
N GLY A 196 -3.03 18.72 47.12
CA GLY A 196 -1.67 18.84 47.66
C GLY A 196 -0.62 18.01 46.88
N THR A 197 0.64 18.47 46.78
CA THR A 197 1.69 17.83 45.94
C THR A 197 1.95 16.35 46.26
N HIS A 198 1.62 15.95 47.50
CA HIS A 198 1.59 14.55 47.94
C HIS A 198 0.72 13.65 47.04
N VAL A 199 -0.41 14.16 46.53
CA VAL A 199 -1.33 13.42 45.64
C VAL A 199 -0.67 13.13 44.29
N LEU A 200 0.08 14.10 43.73
CA LEU A 200 0.86 13.88 42.50
C LEU A 200 1.99 12.87 42.74
N GLN A 201 2.65 12.94 43.89
CA GLN A 201 3.72 12.00 44.27
C GLN A 201 3.17 10.57 44.48
N GLN A 202 1.97 10.44 45.04
CA GLN A 202 1.24 9.18 45.20
C GLN A 202 0.80 8.60 43.85
N LEU A 203 0.26 9.44 42.94
CA LEU A 203 -0.07 9.05 41.56
C LEU A 203 1.18 8.58 40.80
N MET A 204 2.32 9.26 40.94
CA MET A 204 3.59 8.82 40.36
C MET A 204 4.04 7.47 40.95
N ALA A 205 3.92 7.27 42.26
CA ALA A 205 4.27 6.01 42.92
C ALA A 205 3.37 4.84 42.51
N GLN A 206 2.08 5.08 42.24
CA GLN A 206 1.12 4.05 41.83
C GLN A 206 1.17 3.74 40.32
N LEU A 207 1.44 4.73 39.46
CA LEU A 207 1.38 4.55 38.01
C LEU A 207 2.73 4.13 37.39
N ASN A 208 3.86 4.58 37.93
CA ASN A 208 5.17 4.27 37.35
C ASN A 208 5.58 2.78 37.39
N PRO A 209 5.14 1.93 38.35
CA PRO A 209 5.42 0.49 38.32
C PRO A 209 4.69 -0.26 37.20
N ILE A 210 3.49 0.18 36.80
CA ILE A 210 2.58 -0.58 35.93
C ILE A 210 3.23 -1.04 34.60
N PRO A 211 4.03 -0.23 33.88
CA PRO A 211 4.73 -0.70 32.69
C PRO A 211 5.74 -1.82 32.95
N GLU A 212 6.43 -1.79 34.10
CA GLU A 212 7.41 -2.81 34.48
C GLU A 212 6.71 -4.09 34.99
N GLU A 213 5.58 -3.97 35.67
CA GLU A 213 4.70 -5.09 36.04
C GLU A 213 4.13 -5.80 34.79
N VAL A 214 3.74 -5.04 33.76
CA VAL A 214 3.31 -5.58 32.46
C VAL A 214 4.45 -6.29 31.74
N LEU A 215 5.69 -5.78 31.83
CA LEU A 215 6.87 -6.50 31.31
C LEU A 215 7.17 -7.77 32.12
N GLY A 216 7.00 -7.75 33.45
CA GLY A 216 7.15 -8.92 34.32
C GLY A 216 6.16 -10.04 34.00
N MET A 217 4.86 -9.71 33.96
CA MET A 217 3.81 -10.64 33.49
C MET A 217 4.06 -11.12 32.06
N GLY A 218 4.60 -10.24 31.21
CA GLY A 218 5.06 -10.58 29.87
C GLY A 218 6.15 -11.66 29.86
N ALA A 219 7.19 -11.49 30.67
CA ALA A 219 8.28 -12.44 30.82
C ALA A 219 7.81 -13.79 31.36
N GLU A 220 6.92 -13.81 32.37
CA GLU A 220 6.30 -15.05 32.86
C GLU A 220 5.49 -15.78 31.78
N LEU A 221 4.64 -15.06 31.04
CA LEU A 221 3.81 -15.63 29.99
C LEU A 221 4.67 -16.18 28.84
N MET A 222 5.76 -15.48 28.50
CA MET A 222 6.75 -15.93 27.53
C MET A 222 7.52 -17.17 28.01
N ALA A 223 7.90 -17.25 29.30
CA ALA A 223 8.53 -18.44 29.88
C ALA A 223 7.59 -19.66 29.82
N ARG A 224 6.34 -19.54 30.28
CA ARG A 224 5.33 -20.61 30.21
C ARG A 224 5.02 -21.01 28.76
N ARG A 225 5.05 -20.07 27.81
CA ARG A 225 4.93 -20.36 26.37
C ARG A 225 6.12 -21.16 25.84
N LEU A 226 7.34 -20.81 26.23
CA LEU A 226 8.56 -21.54 25.85
C LEU A 226 8.57 -22.96 26.45
N GLU A 227 8.15 -23.13 27.71
CA GLU A 227 7.95 -24.44 28.34
C GLU A 227 6.95 -25.30 27.57
N LEU A 228 5.77 -24.75 27.25
CA LEU A 228 4.72 -25.46 26.50
C LEU A 228 5.15 -25.80 25.07
N LEU A 229 5.86 -24.90 24.38
CA LEU A 229 6.45 -25.19 23.07
C LEU A 229 7.52 -26.27 23.17
N ASN A 230 8.35 -26.28 24.21
CA ASN A 230 9.36 -27.31 24.42
C ASN A 230 8.75 -28.66 24.80
N PHE A 231 7.62 -28.69 25.53
CA PHE A 231 6.82 -29.89 25.77
C PHE A 231 6.24 -30.46 24.47
N LEU A 232 5.64 -29.62 23.63
CA LEU A 232 5.14 -30.02 22.30
C LEU A 232 6.27 -30.53 21.39
N ARG A 233 7.42 -29.84 21.37
CA ARG A 233 8.65 -30.29 20.67
C ARG A 233 9.14 -31.64 21.20
N GLY A 234 8.99 -31.92 22.50
CA GLY A 234 9.26 -33.22 23.11
C GLY A 234 8.32 -34.30 22.60
N LYS A 235 7.01 -34.10 22.73
CA LYS A 235 5.96 -35.00 22.23
C LYS A 235 6.14 -35.37 20.75
N HIS A 236 6.33 -34.37 19.89
CA HIS A 236 6.49 -34.58 18.44
C HIS A 236 7.87 -35.15 18.03
N ARG A 237 8.88 -35.17 18.92
CA ARG A 237 10.11 -35.94 18.69
C ARG A 237 9.90 -37.45 18.85
N SER A 238 8.98 -37.86 19.72
CA SER A 238 8.52 -39.27 19.83
C SER A 238 7.61 -39.65 18.65
N ASP A 239 6.63 -38.81 18.30
CA ASP A 239 5.68 -39.06 17.18
C ASP A 239 6.29 -38.82 15.79
N ARG A 240 7.57 -39.18 15.61
CA ARG A 240 8.35 -38.87 14.40
C ARG A 240 7.88 -39.59 13.12
N ALA A 241 6.91 -40.49 13.26
CA ALA A 241 6.27 -41.23 12.18
C ALA A 241 4.99 -40.56 11.64
N THR A 242 4.45 -39.51 12.29
CA THR A 242 3.17 -38.89 11.88
C THR A 242 3.30 -37.64 11.01
N PHE A 243 4.52 -37.19 10.69
CA PHE A 243 4.77 -36.07 9.77
C PHE A 243 5.28 -36.61 8.43
N SER A 244 4.57 -36.29 7.34
CA SER A 244 4.90 -36.70 5.97
C SER A 244 6.30 -36.27 5.53
N THR A 245 6.77 -35.09 5.97
CA THR A 245 8.14 -34.64 5.74
C THR A 245 8.79 -34.00 6.96
N ASN A 246 10.12 -34.15 7.04
CA ASN A 246 10.96 -33.42 8.01
C ASN A 246 10.90 -31.88 7.80
N LEU A 247 10.47 -31.44 6.62
CA LEU A 247 10.40 -30.03 6.23
C LEU A 247 9.20 -29.33 6.87
N GLU A 248 8.01 -29.92 6.82
CA GLU A 248 6.80 -29.37 7.47
C GLU A 248 7.02 -29.09 8.96
N TRP A 249 7.66 -30.03 9.66
CA TRP A 249 7.98 -29.86 11.08
C TRP A 249 8.95 -28.69 11.33
N LYS A 250 9.94 -28.47 10.44
CA LYS A 250 10.83 -27.31 10.52
C LYS A 250 10.08 -26.00 10.28
N THR A 251 9.26 -25.93 9.23
CA THR A 251 8.45 -24.76 8.91
C THR A 251 7.53 -24.39 10.08
N ARG A 252 6.79 -25.37 10.62
CA ARG A 252 5.88 -25.17 11.75
C ARG A 252 6.60 -24.81 13.05
N ASN A 253 7.82 -25.31 13.25
CA ASN A 253 8.65 -24.86 14.36
C ASN A 253 9.07 -23.38 14.20
N THR A 254 9.50 -22.97 13.00
CA THR A 254 9.83 -21.56 12.74
C THR A 254 8.61 -20.63 12.82
N GLU A 255 7.41 -21.11 12.48
CA GLU A 255 6.15 -20.37 12.74
C GLU A 255 5.94 -20.13 14.24
N PHE A 256 6.11 -21.16 15.09
CA PHE A 256 6.00 -21.00 16.54
C PHE A 256 7.02 -20.03 17.13
N ASP A 257 8.26 -20.04 16.63
CA ASP A 257 9.31 -19.11 17.06
C ASP A 257 8.99 -17.66 16.60
N ASN A 258 8.56 -17.48 15.34
CA ASN A 258 8.12 -16.18 14.79
C ASN A 258 6.92 -15.58 15.55
N ASP A 259 5.90 -16.39 15.88
CA ASP A 259 4.76 -15.95 16.68
C ASP A 259 5.15 -15.58 18.12
N THR A 260 6.16 -16.26 18.67
CA THR A 260 6.69 -15.97 20.01
C THR A 260 7.45 -14.64 20.01
N GLU A 261 8.26 -14.37 19.00
CA GLU A 261 8.94 -13.08 18.83
C GLU A 261 7.94 -11.94 18.56
N ARG A 262 6.89 -12.19 17.76
CA ARG A 262 5.78 -11.26 17.52
C ARG A 262 5.02 -10.93 18.80
N LEU A 263 4.74 -11.92 19.65
CA LEU A 263 4.10 -11.74 20.95
C LEU A 263 4.98 -10.90 21.88
N HIS A 264 6.28 -11.18 21.95
CA HIS A 264 7.24 -10.38 22.71
C HIS A 264 7.25 -8.91 22.28
N ARG A 265 7.36 -8.64 20.96
CA ARG A 265 7.29 -7.28 20.40
C ARG A 265 5.97 -6.58 20.71
N MET A 266 4.85 -7.31 20.72
CA MET A 266 3.54 -6.75 21.06
C MET A 266 3.44 -6.37 22.54
N VAL A 267 3.92 -7.21 23.47
CA VAL A 267 3.92 -6.92 24.91
C VAL A 267 4.85 -5.75 25.25
N ALA A 268 6.06 -5.72 24.70
CA ALA A 268 6.98 -4.59 24.85
C ALA A 268 6.36 -3.28 24.34
N GLY A 269 5.75 -3.30 23.15
CA GLY A 269 5.05 -2.12 22.60
C GLY A 269 3.85 -1.67 23.44
N ILE A 270 3.14 -2.58 24.12
CA ILE A 270 2.08 -2.22 25.08
C ILE A 270 2.67 -1.53 26.31
N ALA A 271 3.77 -2.03 26.87
CA ALA A 271 4.44 -1.42 28.02
C ALA A 271 4.98 -0.01 27.68
N GLU A 272 5.61 0.18 26.53
CA GLU A 272 6.05 1.51 26.05
C GLU A 272 4.85 2.47 25.85
N ASN A 273 3.75 1.98 25.27
CA ASN A 273 2.53 2.77 25.05
C ASN A 273 1.88 3.20 26.37
N LEU A 274 1.84 2.31 27.37
CA LEU A 274 1.40 2.61 28.74
C LEU A 274 2.32 3.65 29.39
N LYS A 275 3.64 3.46 29.34
CA LYS A 275 4.64 4.39 29.89
C LYS A 275 4.51 5.80 29.28
N ALA A 276 4.30 5.89 27.97
CA ALA A 276 4.04 7.15 27.28
C ALA A 276 2.72 7.82 27.71
N LYS A 277 1.63 7.05 27.83
CA LYS A 277 0.32 7.55 28.28
C LYS A 277 0.32 7.99 29.75
N ILE A 278 1.01 7.24 30.61
CA ILE A 278 1.17 7.56 32.04
C ILE A 278 1.96 8.87 32.16
N ASN A 279 3.10 9.01 31.48
CA ASN A 279 3.87 10.25 31.43
C ASN A 279 3.03 11.42 30.92
N PHE A 280 2.31 11.27 29.81
CA PHE A 280 1.43 12.33 29.27
C PHE A 280 0.33 12.73 30.26
N SER A 281 -0.28 11.76 30.93
CA SER A 281 -1.32 12.00 31.94
C SER A 281 -0.75 12.71 33.18
N LEU A 282 0.46 12.36 33.60
CA LEU A 282 1.20 13.02 34.69
C LEU A 282 1.63 14.44 34.31
N GLU A 283 2.03 14.71 33.06
CA GLU A 283 2.33 16.07 32.59
C GLU A 283 1.07 16.95 32.53
N ILE A 284 -0.06 16.43 32.05
CA ILE A 284 -1.35 17.16 32.16
C ILE A 284 -1.70 17.41 33.62
N ALA A 285 -1.57 16.38 34.48
CA ALA A 285 -1.85 16.50 35.91
C ALA A 285 -0.95 17.54 36.60
N LYS A 286 0.26 17.83 36.10
CA LYS A 286 1.19 18.86 36.62
C LYS A 286 0.76 20.30 36.33
N ILE A 287 -0.01 20.58 35.28
CA ILE A 287 -0.29 21.96 34.83
C ILE A 287 -0.96 22.81 35.93
N PRO A 288 -2.05 22.38 36.61
CA PRO A 288 -2.71 23.20 37.64
C PRO A 288 -1.80 23.55 38.83
N TRP A 289 -0.79 22.73 39.11
CA TRP A 289 0.18 22.98 40.17
C TRP A 289 1.15 24.06 39.78
N LEU A 290 1.69 24.02 38.55
CA LEU A 290 2.59 25.04 38.03
C LEU A 290 1.89 26.41 37.95
N ASP A 291 0.61 26.42 37.57
CA ASP A 291 -0.23 27.62 37.60
C ASP A 291 -0.48 28.12 39.03
N ARG A 292 -0.83 27.23 39.98
CA ARG A 292 -0.99 27.55 41.41
C ARG A 292 0.28 28.15 42.00
N ASP A 293 1.43 27.53 41.74
CA ASP A 293 2.75 27.98 42.23
C ASP A 293 3.11 29.35 41.66
N THR A 294 2.80 29.57 40.38
CA THR A 294 2.98 30.86 39.69
C THR A 294 2.05 31.93 40.24
N MET A 295 0.82 31.58 40.63
CA MET A 295 -0.14 32.47 41.30
C MET A 295 0.31 32.83 42.71
N ILE A 296 0.76 31.87 43.53
CA ILE A 296 1.31 32.12 44.88
C ILE A 296 2.48 33.10 44.79
N LYS A 297 3.47 32.80 43.93
CA LYS A 297 4.63 33.67 43.67
C LYS A 297 4.24 35.04 43.11
N LYS A 298 3.03 35.23 42.57
CA LYS A 298 2.50 36.53 42.12
C LYS A 298 1.80 37.27 43.26
N ILE A 299 1.06 36.58 44.12
CA ILE A 299 0.44 37.13 45.33
C ILE A 299 1.52 37.65 46.29
N GLU A 300 2.59 36.88 46.53
CA GLU A 300 3.73 37.29 47.36
C GLU A 300 4.42 38.57 46.84
N ARG A 301 4.52 38.73 45.51
CA ARG A 301 5.07 39.96 44.89
C ARG A 301 4.13 41.14 45.08
N LEU A 302 2.84 40.96 44.84
CA LEU A 302 1.83 42.01 45.04
C LEU A 302 1.73 42.43 46.52
N GLN A 303 1.85 41.51 47.47
CA GLN A 303 1.92 41.83 48.91
C GLN A 303 3.15 42.69 49.24
N LYS A 304 4.33 42.34 48.70
CA LYS A 304 5.55 43.15 48.86
C LYS A 304 5.40 44.53 48.23
N GLU A 305 4.91 44.63 47.00
CA GLU A 305 4.63 45.90 46.31
C GLU A 305 3.64 46.77 47.11
N ASN A 306 2.57 46.19 47.64
CA ASN A 306 1.57 46.89 48.45
C ASN A 306 2.18 47.44 49.76
N SER A 307 3.00 46.66 50.46
CA SER A 307 3.70 47.14 51.67
C SER A 307 4.66 48.32 51.39
N ILE A 308 5.31 48.34 50.22
CA ILE A 308 6.18 49.44 49.79
C ILE A 308 5.37 50.69 49.42
N LEU A 309 4.16 50.52 48.87
CA LEU A 309 3.25 51.63 48.58
C LEU A 309 2.67 52.23 49.86
N GLN A 310 2.28 51.40 50.84
CA GLN A 310 1.80 51.88 52.14
C GLN A 310 2.84 52.78 52.83
N HIS A 311 4.09 52.30 52.96
CA HIS A 311 5.17 53.09 53.56
C HIS A 311 5.41 54.44 52.85
N LYS A 312 5.19 54.51 51.53
CA LYS A 312 5.33 55.76 50.77
C LYS A 312 4.18 56.73 51.02
N VAL A 313 2.95 56.24 51.20
CA VAL A 313 1.81 57.07 51.61
C VAL A 313 2.05 57.64 53.01
N ASP A 314 2.51 56.81 53.93
CA ASP A 314 2.84 57.20 55.30
C ASP A 314 3.96 58.27 55.32
N GLU A 315 4.99 58.14 54.48
CA GLU A 315 6.03 59.17 54.30
C GLU A 315 5.53 60.49 53.71
N THR A 316 4.57 60.46 52.77
CA THR A 316 3.99 61.70 52.22
C THR A 316 3.12 62.44 53.24
N SER A 317 2.29 61.71 54.01
CA SER A 317 1.40 62.32 55.01
C SER A 317 2.13 63.11 56.10
N LYS A 318 3.37 62.74 56.42
CA LYS A 318 4.21 63.41 57.42
C LYS A 318 4.83 64.72 56.94
N LYS A 319 4.82 64.99 55.62
CA LYS A 319 5.49 66.16 55.01
C LYS A 319 4.55 67.33 54.72
N GLU A 320 3.24 67.15 54.89
CA GLU A 320 2.23 68.20 54.70
C GLU A 320 1.87 68.94 56.01
N ASN A 321 2.59 68.67 57.11
CA ASN A 321 2.22 69.09 58.47
C ASN A 321 3.18 70.10 59.15
N GLU A 322 4.19 70.62 58.43
CA GLU A 322 5.19 71.55 58.99
C GLU A 322 5.38 72.82 58.11
N GLU A 323 4.55 73.83 58.30
CA GLU A 323 4.79 75.23 57.87
C GLU A 323 4.62 76.22 59.06
N PRO A 324 5.61 77.08 59.36
CA PRO A 324 5.50 78.12 60.39
C PRO A 324 5.20 79.54 59.83
N PRO A 325 4.50 80.42 60.58
CA PRO A 325 4.04 81.74 60.11
C PRO A 325 4.98 82.94 60.39
N CYS A 326 4.56 84.15 59.98
CA CYS A 326 5.39 85.35 59.71
C CYS A 326 5.40 86.47 60.79
N HIS A 327 6.20 87.53 60.51
CA HIS A 327 6.05 88.97 60.92
C HIS A 327 6.67 89.46 62.26
N PRO A 328 6.79 90.80 62.53
CA PRO A 328 7.32 91.91 61.69
C PRO A 328 8.08 93.08 62.43
N VAL A 329 8.61 94.07 61.67
CA VAL A 329 9.08 95.45 62.06
C VAL A 329 10.17 95.57 63.17
N GLN A 330 10.83 96.70 63.48
CA GLN A 330 10.82 98.14 63.09
C GLN A 330 12.30 98.68 63.17
N SER A 331 12.74 99.93 62.92
CA SER A 331 12.15 101.24 62.58
C SER A 331 13.17 102.17 61.87
N GLY A 332 12.80 103.41 61.51
CA GLY A 332 13.58 104.30 60.63
C GLY A 332 14.18 105.57 61.27
N SER A 333 15.51 105.60 61.41
CA SER A 333 16.32 106.84 61.49
C SER A 333 17.73 106.68 60.85
N TYR A 334 17.96 105.58 60.14
CA TYR A 334 19.25 105.23 59.51
C TYR A 334 19.24 105.61 58.00
N ASN A 335 18.15 106.24 57.52
CA ASN A 335 17.66 106.30 56.13
C ASN A 335 18.53 107.01 55.06
N TYR A 336 19.79 107.35 55.34
CA TYR A 336 20.75 107.75 54.31
C TYR A 336 21.92 106.78 54.21
N GLN A 337 22.45 106.32 55.34
CA GLN A 337 23.48 105.30 55.38
C GLN A 337 22.89 103.92 55.04
N VAL A 338 21.70 103.59 55.57
CA VAL A 338 20.96 102.38 55.20
C VAL A 338 20.49 102.47 53.77
N LEU A 339 20.07 103.63 53.25
CA LEU A 339 19.66 103.76 51.85
C LEU A 339 20.85 103.55 50.88
N ASN A 340 22.05 103.97 51.26
CA ASN A 340 23.26 103.77 50.44
C ASN A 340 23.80 102.32 50.57
N GLU A 341 23.68 101.72 51.75
CA GLU A 341 23.91 100.28 51.95
C GLU A 341 22.86 99.43 51.22
N GLU A 342 21.59 99.83 51.19
CA GLU A 342 20.49 99.21 50.44
C GLU A 342 20.73 99.35 48.96
N LEU A 343 21.17 100.51 48.46
CA LEU A 343 21.58 100.70 47.07
C LEU A 343 22.79 99.81 46.71
N SER A 344 23.69 99.55 47.67
CA SER A 344 24.80 98.61 47.52
C SER A 344 24.32 97.14 47.52
N LYS A 345 23.47 96.77 48.48
CA LYS A 345 22.81 95.46 48.59
C LYS A 345 21.95 95.15 47.36
N GLU A 346 21.25 96.14 46.81
CA GLU A 346 20.42 96.08 45.60
C GLU A 346 21.26 95.99 44.31
N ARG A 347 22.45 96.62 44.28
CA ARG A 347 23.42 96.42 43.20
C ARG A 347 24.01 95.00 43.25
N ALA A 348 24.43 94.54 44.42
CA ALA A 348 24.92 93.17 44.63
C ALA A 348 23.84 92.13 44.34
N ALA A 349 22.59 92.37 44.76
CA ALA A 349 21.44 91.53 44.45
C ALA A 349 21.12 91.54 42.95
N ARG A 350 21.21 92.68 42.24
CA ARG A 350 21.15 92.72 40.77
C ARG A 350 22.28 91.92 40.12
N GLU A 351 23.50 91.99 40.64
CA GLU A 351 24.64 91.24 40.12
C GLU A 351 24.41 89.73 40.27
N ALA A 352 24.07 89.27 41.48
CA ALA A 352 23.70 87.89 41.76
C ALA A 352 22.48 87.43 40.95
N LEU A 353 21.48 88.31 40.72
CA LEU A 353 20.33 88.00 39.87
C LEU A 353 20.73 87.85 38.39
N LYS A 354 21.68 88.65 37.88
CA LYS A 354 22.26 88.43 36.53
C LYS A 354 22.95 87.07 36.45
N GLU A 355 23.72 86.67 37.47
CA GLU A 355 24.38 85.36 37.50
C GLU A 355 23.37 84.20 37.55
N VAL A 356 22.32 84.33 38.36
CA VAL A 356 21.20 83.37 38.42
C VAL A 356 20.47 83.28 37.08
N VAL A 357 20.22 84.42 36.42
CA VAL A 357 19.60 84.46 35.08
C VAL A 357 20.53 83.83 34.03
N ALA A 358 21.82 84.17 34.01
CA ALA A 358 22.79 83.59 33.08
C ALA A 358 22.97 82.08 33.28
N SER A 359 22.91 81.61 34.54
CA SER A 359 22.88 80.20 34.92
C SER A 359 21.60 79.51 34.41
N ALA A 360 20.43 80.13 34.64
CA ALA A 360 19.15 79.64 34.15
C ALA A 360 19.10 79.57 32.61
N GLU A 361 19.62 80.57 31.90
CA GLU A 361 19.77 80.55 30.44
C GLU A 361 20.73 79.45 29.97
N SER A 362 21.80 79.18 30.73
CA SER A 362 22.72 78.07 30.44
C SER A 362 22.04 76.72 30.60
N MET A 363 21.29 76.52 31.70
CA MET A 363 20.47 75.33 31.90
C MET A 363 19.39 75.18 30.83
N LEU A 364 18.75 76.28 30.40
CA LEU A 364 17.78 76.26 29.30
C LEU A 364 18.43 75.93 27.95
N ARG A 365 19.66 76.38 27.68
CA ARG A 365 20.44 75.98 26.50
C ARG A 365 20.76 74.48 26.52
N VAL A 366 21.21 73.95 27.67
CA VAL A 366 21.46 72.50 27.85
C VAL A 366 20.17 71.69 27.72
N ALA A 367 19.06 72.13 28.30
CA ALA A 367 17.75 71.48 28.21
C ALA A 367 17.22 71.45 26.77
N ARG A 368 17.31 72.56 26.02
CA ARG A 368 16.94 72.63 24.60
C ARG A 368 17.79 71.69 23.74
N ALA A 369 19.10 71.65 23.97
CA ALA A 369 19.99 70.70 23.29
C ALA A 369 19.63 69.24 23.63
N ARG A 370 19.33 68.95 24.90
CA ARG A 370 18.90 67.61 25.35
C ARG A 370 17.58 67.19 24.70
N ILE A 371 16.58 68.07 24.64
CA ILE A 371 15.32 67.83 23.93
C ILE A 371 15.59 67.48 22.47
N ALA A 372 16.38 68.27 21.74
CA ALA A 372 16.71 67.99 20.35
C ALA A 372 17.48 66.66 20.14
N THR A 373 18.25 66.17 21.13
CA THR A 373 18.82 64.81 21.08
C THR A 373 17.78 63.72 21.30
N LEU A 374 16.85 63.91 22.24
CA LEU A 374 15.79 62.95 22.54
C LEU A 374 14.76 62.87 21.40
N GLU A 375 14.42 63.98 20.75
CA GLU A 375 13.54 64.02 19.57
C GLU A 375 14.14 63.27 18.37
N ARG A 376 15.46 63.37 18.17
CA ARG A 376 16.18 62.58 17.15
C ARG A 376 16.11 61.08 17.49
N GLN A 377 16.50 60.69 18.71
CA GLN A 377 16.41 59.29 19.17
C GLN A 377 14.97 58.73 19.08
N LEU A 378 13.95 59.54 19.36
CA LEU A 378 12.54 59.18 19.26
C LEU A 378 12.05 59.07 17.80
N LYS A 379 12.70 59.74 16.85
CA LYS A 379 12.47 59.56 15.41
C LYS A 379 13.15 58.29 14.89
N ASP A 380 14.38 58.04 15.32
CA ASP A 380 15.19 56.90 14.88
C ASP A 380 14.59 55.58 15.39
N THR A 381 14.25 55.50 16.68
CA THR A 381 13.55 54.33 17.27
C THR A 381 12.17 54.07 16.66
N LYS A 382 11.46 55.10 16.19
CA LYS A 382 10.22 54.92 15.41
C LYS A 382 10.47 54.29 14.04
N ALA A 383 11.56 54.65 13.37
CA ALA A 383 11.95 54.03 12.10
C ALA A 383 12.37 52.56 12.31
N GLU A 384 13.16 52.29 13.35
CA GLU A 384 13.52 50.93 13.77
C GLU A 384 12.29 50.07 14.09
N PHE A 385 11.31 50.64 14.81
CA PHE A 385 10.06 49.95 15.15
C PHE A 385 9.25 49.56 13.90
N GLU A 386 9.06 50.47 12.94
CA GLU A 386 8.36 50.13 11.68
C GLU A 386 9.15 49.14 10.82
N ILE A 387 10.49 49.18 10.83
CA ILE A 387 11.34 48.15 10.20
C ILE A 387 11.17 46.79 10.88
N ALA A 388 11.17 46.73 12.22
CA ALA A 388 10.98 45.51 12.99
C ALA A 388 9.57 44.92 12.79
N LYS A 389 8.54 45.77 12.78
CA LYS A 389 7.14 45.44 12.49
C LYS A 389 6.95 44.93 11.06
N LYS A 390 7.66 45.48 10.07
CA LYS A 390 7.71 44.92 8.71
C LYS A 390 8.36 43.53 8.72
N LYS A 391 9.56 43.39 9.29
CA LYS A 391 10.27 42.09 9.42
C LYS A 391 9.41 41.02 10.10
N HIS A 392 8.66 41.38 11.15
CA HIS A 392 7.72 40.47 11.82
C HIS A 392 6.63 39.98 10.85
N LYS A 393 6.01 40.88 10.08
CA LYS A 393 4.99 40.52 9.10
C LYS A 393 5.55 39.63 7.97
N ASP A 394 6.76 39.94 7.51
CA ASP A 394 7.43 39.17 6.46
C ASP A 394 7.78 37.74 6.97
N LEU A 395 8.22 37.62 8.23
CA LEU A 395 8.42 36.33 8.92
C LEU A 395 7.09 35.56 9.11
N GLU A 396 6.02 36.24 9.53
CA GLU A 396 4.69 35.64 9.71
C GLU A 396 4.15 35.06 8.40
N GLN A 397 4.35 35.75 7.27
CA GLN A 397 4.02 35.24 5.94
C GLN A 397 4.86 34.01 5.57
N LEU A 398 6.16 34.02 5.88
CA LEU A 398 7.05 32.88 5.66
C LEU A 398 6.67 31.66 6.50
N TYR A 399 6.25 31.84 7.76
CA TYR A 399 5.71 30.76 8.59
C TYR A 399 4.43 30.16 8.00
N ARG A 400 3.44 30.98 7.62
CA ARG A 400 2.19 30.49 6.99
C ARG A 400 2.44 29.78 5.65
N HIS A 401 3.40 30.26 4.84
CA HIS A 401 3.79 29.56 3.61
C HIS A 401 4.47 28.21 3.93
N ARG A 402 5.32 28.16 4.97
CA ARG A 402 6.00 26.94 5.40
C ARG A 402 5.01 25.90 5.95
N GLU A 403 4.03 26.33 6.72
CA GLU A 403 2.89 25.56 7.22
C GLU A 403 2.07 24.95 6.07
N ASN A 404 1.53 25.79 5.16
CA ASN A 404 0.83 25.35 3.95
C ASN A 404 1.66 24.35 3.10
N SER A 405 2.99 24.51 3.08
CA SER A 405 3.90 23.63 2.37
C SER A 405 4.10 22.28 3.07
N TYR A 406 4.05 22.22 4.41
CA TYR A 406 4.00 20.95 5.14
C TYR A 406 2.66 20.25 4.97
N ASP A 407 1.54 20.98 5.02
CA ASP A 407 0.20 20.46 4.77
C ASP A 407 0.08 19.82 3.38
N ALA A 408 0.57 20.50 2.34
CA ALA A 408 0.60 19.99 0.98
C ALA A 408 1.47 18.72 0.84
N ARG A 409 2.64 18.68 1.51
CA ARG A 409 3.48 17.46 1.59
C ARG A 409 2.78 16.33 2.35
N SER A 410 2.11 16.63 3.45
CA SER A 410 1.41 15.65 4.28
C SER A 410 0.24 15.01 3.53
N LYS A 411 -0.56 15.81 2.81
CA LYS A 411 -1.64 15.32 1.95
C LYS A 411 -1.11 14.43 0.83
N LYS A 412 -0.07 14.87 0.12
CA LYS A 412 0.57 14.05 -0.93
C LYS A 412 1.19 12.75 -0.39
N LEU A 413 1.77 12.77 0.81
CA LEU A 413 2.30 11.56 1.46
C LEU A 413 1.18 10.58 1.83
N LEU A 414 0.05 11.08 2.34
CA LEU A 414 -1.13 10.27 2.64
C LEU A 414 -1.79 9.68 1.37
N GLU A 415 -1.81 10.44 0.27
CA GLU A 415 -2.25 9.95 -1.04
C GLU A 415 -1.35 8.83 -1.56
N VAL A 416 -0.02 8.99 -1.46
CA VAL A 416 0.96 7.95 -1.83
C VAL A 416 0.89 6.72 -0.91
N SER A 417 0.61 6.90 0.39
CA SER A 417 0.35 5.77 1.30
C SER A 417 -0.85 4.95 0.81
N LYS A 418 -1.97 5.61 0.52
CA LYS A 418 -3.20 4.96 0.03
C LYS A 418 -3.03 4.24 -1.30
N THR A 419 -2.27 4.79 -2.25
CA THR A 419 -1.99 4.07 -3.52
C THR A 419 -1.05 2.87 -3.29
N GLY A 420 -0.10 2.99 -2.34
CA GLY A 420 0.72 1.87 -1.86
C GLY A 420 -0.12 0.77 -1.21
N GLU A 421 -1.03 1.12 -0.30
CA GLU A 421 -1.98 0.21 0.36
C GLU A 421 -2.83 -0.57 -0.67
N ILE A 422 -3.45 0.13 -1.63
CA ILE A 422 -4.23 -0.49 -2.71
C ILE A 422 -3.38 -1.43 -3.59
N THR A 423 -2.11 -1.08 -3.83
CA THR A 423 -1.17 -1.93 -4.57
C THR A 423 -0.80 -3.18 -3.78
N ILE A 424 -0.55 -3.04 -2.47
CA ILE A 424 -0.25 -4.16 -1.56
C ILE A 424 -1.46 -5.11 -1.44
N GLU A 425 -2.69 -4.60 -1.33
CA GLU A 425 -3.89 -5.44 -1.38
C GLU A 425 -4.01 -6.19 -2.71
N THR A 426 -3.72 -5.52 -3.82
CA THR A 426 -3.82 -6.12 -5.17
C THR A 426 -2.80 -7.23 -5.37
N LEU A 427 -1.54 -7.01 -4.94
CA LEU A 427 -0.50 -8.02 -4.93
C LEU A 427 -0.82 -9.19 -3.97
N SER A 428 -1.46 -8.90 -2.82
CA SER A 428 -1.91 -9.95 -1.89
C SER A 428 -2.98 -10.83 -2.53
N ARG A 429 -4.02 -10.24 -3.15
CA ARG A 429 -5.04 -10.99 -3.90
C ARG A 429 -4.44 -11.82 -5.04
N GLN A 430 -3.41 -11.32 -5.71
CA GLN A 430 -2.69 -12.07 -6.76
C GLN A 430 -1.88 -13.25 -6.18
N ARG A 431 -1.18 -13.05 -5.06
CA ARG A 431 -0.51 -14.14 -4.33
C ARG A 431 -1.51 -15.22 -3.95
N ASP A 432 -2.62 -14.84 -3.32
CA ASP A 432 -3.61 -15.80 -2.79
C ASP A 432 -4.25 -16.62 -3.92
N ALA A 433 -4.50 -16.00 -5.08
CA ALA A 433 -4.98 -16.70 -6.27
C ALA A 433 -3.92 -17.66 -6.87
N LEU A 434 -2.64 -17.28 -6.86
CA LEU A 434 -1.55 -18.15 -7.31
C LEU A 434 -1.30 -19.30 -6.34
N GLU A 435 -1.39 -19.07 -5.04
CA GLU A 435 -1.24 -20.08 -4.00
C GLU A 435 -2.36 -21.14 -4.07
N LEU A 436 -3.61 -20.69 -4.25
CA LEU A 436 -4.74 -21.57 -4.54
C LEU A 436 -4.51 -22.38 -5.82
N ARG A 437 -4.02 -21.75 -6.90
CA ARG A 437 -3.72 -22.45 -8.15
C ARG A 437 -2.57 -23.46 -8.03
N VAL A 438 -1.56 -23.19 -7.20
CA VAL A 438 -0.49 -24.15 -6.86
C VAL A 438 -1.04 -25.32 -6.04
N LYS A 439 -2.01 -25.09 -5.15
CA LYS A 439 -2.70 -26.17 -4.43
C LYS A 439 -3.51 -27.07 -5.37
N GLU A 440 -4.32 -26.49 -6.26
CA GLU A 440 -5.05 -27.24 -7.30
C GLU A 440 -4.12 -28.10 -8.17
N LEU A 441 -2.96 -27.55 -8.58
CA LEU A 441 -1.98 -28.27 -9.40
C LEU A 441 -1.28 -29.41 -8.63
N ARG A 442 -1.10 -29.30 -7.31
CA ARG A 442 -0.61 -30.40 -6.46
C ARG A 442 -1.64 -31.50 -6.31
N GLU A 443 -2.91 -31.16 -6.07
CA GLU A 443 -4.01 -32.13 -6.00
C GLU A 443 -4.21 -32.86 -7.34
N GLN A 444 -4.01 -32.16 -8.47
CA GLN A 444 -4.01 -32.76 -9.80
C GLN A 444 -2.79 -33.67 -10.06
N ALA A 445 -1.61 -33.33 -9.53
CA ALA A 445 -0.42 -34.18 -9.63
C ALA A 445 -0.55 -35.44 -8.77
N GLU A 446 -1.01 -35.32 -7.52
CA GLU A 446 -1.20 -36.43 -6.59
C GLU A 446 -2.27 -37.42 -7.11
N THR A 447 -3.39 -36.93 -7.62
CA THR A 447 -4.41 -37.80 -8.23
C THR A 447 -3.92 -38.47 -9.52
N ALA A 448 -3.10 -37.80 -10.33
CA ALA A 448 -2.46 -38.42 -11.49
C ALA A 448 -1.42 -39.49 -11.08
N GLU A 449 -0.67 -39.29 -10.00
CA GLU A 449 0.27 -40.27 -9.45
C GLU A 449 -0.45 -41.51 -8.91
N GLN A 450 -1.56 -41.33 -8.16
CA GLN A 450 -2.39 -42.45 -7.71
C GLN A 450 -2.99 -43.26 -8.87
N VAL A 451 -3.43 -42.59 -9.95
CA VAL A 451 -3.92 -43.26 -11.18
C VAL A 451 -2.79 -43.99 -11.93
N ALA A 452 -1.57 -43.42 -11.96
CA ALA A 452 -0.42 -44.10 -12.53
C ALA A 452 -0.03 -45.33 -11.69
N GLN A 453 -0.02 -45.21 -10.36
CA GLN A 453 0.33 -46.29 -9.44
C GLN A 453 -0.68 -47.44 -9.50
N SER A 454 -1.98 -47.16 -9.53
CA SER A 454 -3.02 -48.18 -9.71
C SER A 454 -2.86 -48.92 -11.05
N ARG A 455 -2.68 -48.19 -12.17
CA ARG A 455 -2.42 -48.80 -13.49
C ARG A 455 -1.16 -49.66 -13.52
N VAL A 456 -0.08 -49.25 -12.84
CA VAL A 456 1.13 -50.07 -12.69
C VAL A 456 0.86 -51.33 -11.87
N SER A 457 0.04 -51.26 -10.81
CA SER A 457 -0.34 -52.44 -10.03
C SER A 457 -1.22 -53.42 -10.83
N GLU A 458 -2.15 -52.92 -11.64
CA GLU A 458 -2.98 -53.71 -12.55
C GLU A 458 -2.13 -54.40 -13.62
N GLN A 459 -1.19 -53.68 -14.23
CA GLN A 459 -0.27 -54.27 -15.21
C GLN A 459 0.64 -55.33 -14.59
N LYS A 460 1.13 -55.13 -13.36
CA LYS A 460 1.91 -56.15 -12.64
C LYS A 460 1.10 -57.42 -12.40
N ALA A 461 -0.09 -57.30 -11.82
CA ALA A 461 -0.99 -58.44 -11.61
C ALA A 461 -1.34 -59.16 -12.93
N ARG A 462 -1.51 -58.42 -14.03
CA ARG A 462 -1.72 -58.99 -15.36
C ARG A 462 -0.48 -59.72 -15.90
N THR A 463 0.73 -59.21 -15.68
CA THR A 463 1.97 -59.91 -16.06
C THR A 463 2.20 -61.17 -15.22
N GLU A 464 1.93 -61.11 -13.91
CA GLU A 464 2.03 -62.27 -13.00
C GLU A 464 1.04 -63.38 -13.40
N PHE A 465 -0.20 -63.02 -13.73
CA PHE A 465 -1.22 -63.95 -14.24
C PHE A 465 -0.83 -64.58 -15.59
N LEU A 466 -0.28 -63.79 -16.52
CA LEU A 466 0.21 -64.31 -17.80
C LEU A 466 1.42 -65.23 -17.62
N GLN A 467 2.35 -64.89 -16.73
CA GLN A 467 3.52 -65.71 -16.41
C GLN A 467 3.11 -67.05 -15.77
N ALA A 468 2.12 -67.03 -14.88
CA ALA A 468 1.53 -68.25 -14.32
C ALA A 468 0.91 -69.16 -15.40
N LYS A 469 0.17 -68.58 -16.37
CA LYS A 469 -0.38 -69.32 -17.51
C LYS A 469 0.69 -69.89 -18.45
N VAL A 470 1.79 -69.17 -18.69
CA VAL A 470 2.91 -69.70 -19.48
C VAL A 470 3.54 -70.91 -18.78
N ALA A 471 3.80 -70.83 -17.47
CA ALA A 471 4.34 -71.96 -16.71
C ALA A 471 3.38 -73.18 -16.66
N GLU A 472 2.06 -72.95 -16.61
CA GLU A 472 1.05 -74.00 -16.74
C GLU A 472 1.08 -74.65 -18.13
N GLN A 473 1.17 -73.83 -19.19
CA GLN A 473 1.25 -74.31 -20.58
C GLN A 473 2.55 -75.08 -20.85
N GLU A 474 3.69 -74.61 -20.36
CA GLU A 474 4.99 -75.32 -20.44
C GLU A 474 4.93 -76.68 -19.73
N LYS A 475 4.33 -76.73 -18.53
CA LYS A 475 4.11 -77.99 -17.80
C LYS A 475 3.19 -78.94 -18.58
N SER A 476 2.09 -78.43 -19.16
CA SER A 476 1.21 -79.23 -20.01
C SER A 476 1.90 -79.73 -21.28
N LYS A 477 2.79 -78.92 -21.86
CA LYS A 477 3.57 -79.28 -23.05
C LYS A 477 4.58 -80.38 -22.73
N ALA A 478 5.32 -80.27 -21.61
CA ALA A 478 6.25 -81.31 -21.16
C ALA A 478 5.55 -82.66 -20.90
N VAL A 479 4.34 -82.66 -20.33
CA VAL A 479 3.52 -83.87 -20.15
C VAL A 479 3.08 -84.46 -21.51
N ALA A 480 2.70 -83.62 -22.47
CA ALA A 480 2.35 -84.07 -23.82
C ALA A 480 3.56 -84.66 -24.56
N GLU A 481 4.72 -84.01 -24.48
CA GLU A 481 5.99 -84.46 -25.09
C GLU A 481 6.45 -85.80 -24.50
N SER A 482 6.40 -85.97 -23.18
CA SER A 482 6.66 -87.27 -22.52
C SER A 482 5.73 -88.37 -23.04
N LYS A 483 4.45 -88.06 -23.26
CA LYS A 483 3.46 -89.01 -23.78
C LYS A 483 3.68 -89.34 -25.27
N VAL A 484 4.20 -88.42 -26.07
CA VAL A 484 4.64 -88.71 -27.44
C VAL A 484 5.83 -89.67 -27.44
N VAL A 485 6.84 -89.45 -26.59
CA VAL A 485 8.00 -90.36 -26.45
C VAL A 485 7.57 -91.77 -26.02
N GLU A 486 6.61 -91.90 -25.09
CA GLU A 486 6.03 -93.21 -24.74
C GLU A 486 5.34 -93.90 -25.92
N LEU A 487 4.62 -93.15 -26.75
CA LEU A 487 3.90 -93.69 -27.91
C LEU A 487 4.87 -94.08 -29.03
N GLU A 488 5.91 -93.28 -29.29
CA GLU A 488 6.99 -93.65 -30.22
C GLU A 488 7.71 -94.94 -29.78
N GLY A 489 7.94 -95.12 -28.48
CA GLY A 489 8.50 -96.36 -27.92
C GLY A 489 7.63 -97.57 -28.25
N LYS A 490 6.32 -97.46 -28.02
CA LYS A 490 5.33 -98.51 -28.32
C LYS A 490 5.22 -98.79 -29.82
N VAL A 491 5.31 -97.77 -30.67
CA VAL A 491 5.34 -97.94 -32.14
C VAL A 491 6.57 -98.73 -32.57
N LYS A 492 7.78 -98.35 -32.10
CA LYS A 492 9.04 -99.06 -32.41
C LYS A 492 9.02 -100.52 -31.93
N GLU A 493 8.38 -100.80 -30.79
CA GLU A 493 8.17 -102.16 -30.30
C GLU A 493 7.25 -102.97 -31.22
N LEU A 494 6.11 -102.40 -31.64
CA LEU A 494 5.17 -103.05 -32.56
C LEU A 494 5.76 -103.25 -33.96
N GLU A 495 6.57 -102.32 -34.46
CA GLU A 495 7.33 -102.46 -35.71
C GLU A 495 8.33 -103.62 -35.65
N SER A 496 9.03 -103.76 -34.51
CA SER A 496 9.95 -104.88 -34.27
C SER A 496 9.22 -106.23 -34.23
N GLN A 497 8.07 -106.30 -33.55
CA GLN A 497 7.21 -107.49 -33.54
C GLN A 497 6.71 -107.83 -34.95
N LEU A 498 6.23 -106.84 -35.72
CA LEU A 498 5.76 -107.01 -37.10
C LEU A 498 6.86 -107.53 -38.02
N GLN A 499 8.09 -107.04 -37.89
CA GLN A 499 9.22 -107.54 -38.67
C GLN A 499 9.56 -108.98 -38.29
N SER A 500 9.53 -109.34 -37.00
CA SER A 500 9.72 -110.72 -36.54
C SER A 500 8.69 -111.69 -37.15
N PHE A 501 7.42 -111.26 -37.30
CA PHE A 501 6.40 -112.03 -38.01
C PHE A 501 6.69 -112.17 -39.51
N ARG A 502 7.09 -111.08 -40.20
CA ARG A 502 7.47 -111.12 -41.62
C ARG A 502 8.62 -112.09 -41.89
N ASP A 503 9.67 -112.02 -41.07
CA ASP A 503 10.84 -112.90 -41.17
C ASP A 503 10.50 -114.37 -40.89
N ARG A 504 9.42 -114.66 -40.15
CA ARG A 504 8.90 -116.01 -39.93
C ARG A 504 8.07 -116.50 -41.12
N SER A 505 7.23 -115.65 -41.71
CA SER A 505 6.41 -115.98 -42.88
C SER A 505 7.24 -116.24 -44.15
N ILE A 506 8.30 -115.47 -44.39
CA ILE A 506 9.20 -115.70 -45.54
C ILE A 506 9.83 -117.10 -45.46
N ARG A 507 10.31 -117.49 -44.27
CA ARG A 507 10.88 -118.83 -44.02
C ARG A 507 9.91 -119.98 -44.24
N LEU A 508 8.59 -119.76 -44.09
CA LEU A 508 7.57 -120.76 -44.43
C LEU A 508 7.40 -120.90 -45.95
N VAL A 509 7.26 -119.78 -46.67
CA VAL A 509 7.11 -119.77 -48.14
C VAL A 509 8.31 -120.42 -48.84
N ASP A 510 9.53 -120.18 -48.34
CA ASP A 510 10.74 -120.79 -48.88
C ASP A 510 10.83 -122.31 -48.67
N MET A 511 10.14 -122.88 -47.67
CA MET A 511 10.03 -124.33 -47.52
C MET A 511 9.00 -124.91 -48.49
N GLU A 512 7.83 -124.27 -48.61
CA GLU A 512 6.77 -124.72 -49.53
C GLU A 512 7.24 -124.71 -50.99
N ARG A 513 7.94 -123.63 -51.40
CA ARG A 513 8.49 -123.49 -52.75
C ARG A 513 9.51 -124.57 -53.13
N ARG A 514 10.19 -125.18 -52.15
CA ARG A 514 11.14 -126.29 -52.36
C ARG A 514 10.44 -127.64 -52.53
N ARG A 515 9.20 -127.81 -52.04
CA ARG A 515 8.40 -129.04 -52.23
C ARG A 515 7.78 -129.15 -53.63
N CYS A 516 7.38 -128.05 -54.23
CA CYS A 516 6.54 -128.08 -55.43
C CYS A 516 7.29 -128.30 -56.77
N LEU A 517 8.58 -128.66 -56.75
CA LEU A 517 9.41 -128.77 -57.96
C LEU A 517 9.48 -130.18 -58.60
N GLU A 518 8.90 -131.21 -57.98
CA GLU A 518 9.12 -132.61 -58.39
C GLU A 518 8.08 -133.19 -59.38
N TYR A 519 6.99 -132.48 -59.72
CA TYR A 519 5.72 -133.15 -60.08
C TYR A 519 5.02 -132.85 -61.43
N VAL A 520 5.62 -132.15 -62.40
CA VAL A 520 4.94 -131.88 -63.71
C VAL A 520 5.85 -132.08 -64.94
N PRO A 521 5.66 -133.16 -65.73
CA PRO A 521 6.23 -133.33 -67.07
C PRO A 521 5.37 -132.70 -68.17
N CYS A 522 5.98 -132.37 -69.32
CA CYS A 522 5.29 -131.85 -70.51
C CYS A 522 5.55 -132.74 -71.75
N LYS A 523 4.48 -133.23 -72.40
CA LYS A 523 4.29 -133.40 -73.87
C LYS A 523 3.18 -134.39 -74.19
N GLU A 524 2.30 -134.03 -75.12
CA GLU A 524 1.76 -134.82 -76.25
C GLU A 524 0.72 -133.97 -76.99
N ASN A 525 0.77 -133.91 -78.33
CA ASN A 525 -0.21 -133.23 -79.21
C ASN A 525 0.20 -133.31 -80.70
N GLU A 526 -0.07 -134.43 -81.38
CA GLU A 526 -0.24 -134.45 -82.86
C GLU A 526 -1.38 -135.45 -83.20
N PRO A 527 -2.59 -134.98 -83.53
CA PRO A 527 -3.75 -135.83 -83.87
C PRO A 527 -3.70 -136.38 -85.31
N THR A 528 -4.37 -137.51 -85.56
CA THR A 528 -4.30 -138.25 -86.83
C THR A 528 -5.46 -137.87 -87.78
N ASP A 529 -5.36 -138.17 -89.08
CA ASP A 529 -6.29 -137.67 -90.13
C ASP A 529 -7.80 -137.87 -89.88
N ARG A 530 -8.21 -138.94 -89.17
CA ARG A 530 -9.62 -139.13 -88.79
C ARG A 530 -10.13 -138.06 -87.83
N GLU A 531 -9.26 -137.55 -86.97
CA GLU A 531 -9.54 -136.41 -86.10
C GLU A 531 -9.60 -135.11 -86.89
N THR A 532 -8.95 -135.01 -88.07
CA THR A 532 -9.03 -133.84 -88.96
C THR A 532 -10.36 -133.75 -89.72
N GLU A 533 -11.00 -134.87 -90.06
CA GLU A 533 -12.35 -134.88 -90.62
C GLU A 533 -13.40 -134.56 -89.55
N ILE A 534 -13.29 -135.16 -88.36
CA ILE A 534 -14.06 -134.74 -87.19
C ILE A 534 -13.84 -133.24 -86.93
N TRP A 535 -12.63 -132.70 -87.12
CA TRP A 535 -12.33 -131.27 -86.99
C TRP A 535 -13.09 -130.38 -87.98
N LYS A 536 -13.44 -130.86 -89.17
CA LYS A 536 -14.22 -130.11 -90.18
C LYS A 536 -15.69 -130.02 -89.79
N GLU A 537 -16.29 -131.14 -89.39
CA GLU A 537 -17.65 -131.14 -88.83
C GLU A 537 -17.71 -130.35 -87.51
N LEU A 538 -16.66 -130.46 -86.69
CA LEU A 538 -16.46 -129.64 -85.51
C LEU A 538 -16.30 -128.16 -85.85
N GLN A 539 -15.64 -127.76 -86.95
CA GLN A 539 -15.57 -126.34 -87.33
C GLN A 539 -16.91 -125.82 -87.87
N MET A 540 -17.69 -126.64 -88.59
CA MET A 540 -19.04 -126.26 -89.02
C MET A 540 -19.99 -126.07 -87.84
N THR A 541 -19.98 -127.01 -86.88
CA THR A 541 -20.77 -126.91 -85.65
C THR A 541 -20.25 -125.82 -84.71
N ARG A 542 -18.93 -125.62 -84.59
CA ARG A 542 -18.30 -124.49 -83.87
C ARG A 542 -18.60 -123.16 -84.53
N GLY A 543 -18.77 -123.09 -85.85
CA GLY A 543 -19.21 -121.90 -86.58
C GLY A 543 -20.71 -121.59 -86.41
N ALA A 544 -21.52 -122.56 -85.98
CA ALA A 544 -22.86 -122.30 -85.46
C ALA A 544 -22.82 -121.92 -83.97
N LEU A 545 -22.04 -122.66 -83.17
CA LEU A 545 -21.85 -122.42 -81.74
C LEU A 545 -21.33 -121.01 -81.47
N LEU A 546 -20.26 -120.56 -82.15
CA LEU A 546 -19.69 -119.22 -82.00
C LEU A 546 -20.70 -118.10 -82.29
N ARG A 547 -21.67 -118.32 -83.19
CA ARG A 547 -22.76 -117.35 -83.41
C ARG A 547 -23.73 -117.34 -82.23
N SER A 548 -24.17 -118.51 -81.76
CA SER A 548 -24.98 -118.60 -80.53
C SER A 548 -24.25 -118.14 -79.26
N GLU A 549 -22.92 -118.29 -79.21
CA GLU A 549 -22.05 -117.83 -78.11
C GLU A 549 -21.85 -116.33 -78.15
N GLU A 550 -21.75 -115.72 -79.34
CA GLU A 550 -21.72 -114.27 -79.49
C GLU A 550 -23.09 -113.64 -79.18
N GLU A 551 -24.19 -114.26 -79.59
CA GLU A 551 -25.55 -113.91 -79.16
C GLU A 551 -25.72 -114.06 -77.64
N LEU A 552 -25.18 -115.12 -77.03
CA LEU A 552 -25.13 -115.29 -75.57
C LEU A 552 -24.19 -114.29 -74.88
N ARG A 553 -23.08 -113.90 -75.50
CA ARG A 553 -22.12 -112.92 -74.98
C ARG A 553 -22.72 -111.52 -75.03
N GLN A 554 -23.44 -111.19 -76.10
CA GLN A 554 -24.21 -109.97 -76.22
C GLN A 554 -25.37 -109.93 -75.24
N SER A 555 -26.17 -111.00 -75.13
CA SER A 555 -27.23 -111.13 -74.13
C SER A 555 -26.71 -111.07 -72.69
N ARG A 556 -25.51 -111.63 -72.41
CA ARG A 556 -24.82 -111.45 -71.12
C ARG A 556 -24.34 -110.02 -70.91
N ALA A 557 -23.76 -109.36 -71.92
CA ALA A 557 -23.36 -107.95 -71.82
C ALA A 557 -24.56 -107.01 -71.62
N GLU A 558 -25.72 -107.31 -72.24
CA GLU A 558 -26.98 -106.61 -72.04
C GLU A 558 -27.55 -106.88 -70.64
N LYS A 559 -27.50 -108.14 -70.16
CA LYS A 559 -27.87 -108.49 -68.77
C LYS A 559 -26.95 -107.84 -67.75
N ASP A 560 -25.65 -107.78 -68.00
CA ASP A 560 -24.66 -107.18 -67.11
C ASP A 560 -24.73 -105.65 -67.17
N SER A 561 -25.10 -105.06 -68.30
CA SER A 561 -25.48 -103.65 -68.42
C SER A 561 -26.75 -103.35 -67.61
N PHE A 562 -27.77 -104.20 -67.72
CA PHE A 562 -29.02 -104.11 -66.95
C PHE A 562 -28.79 -104.33 -65.44
N LEU A 563 -27.89 -105.25 -65.05
CA LEU A 563 -27.45 -105.45 -63.67
C LEU A 563 -26.58 -104.30 -63.15
N ASN A 564 -25.75 -103.66 -63.99
CA ASN A 564 -25.01 -102.44 -63.63
C ASN A 564 -25.91 -101.18 -63.64
N SER A 565 -27.09 -101.25 -64.26
CA SER A 565 -28.16 -100.26 -64.11
C SER A 565 -28.91 -100.48 -62.80
N LEU A 566 -29.38 -101.71 -62.54
CA LEU A 566 -29.99 -102.11 -61.27
C LEU A 566 -29.06 -101.93 -60.08
N SER A 567 -27.76 -102.17 -60.22
CA SER A 567 -26.77 -101.94 -59.16
C SER A 567 -26.60 -100.45 -58.86
N ARG A 568 -26.65 -99.56 -59.87
CA ARG A 568 -26.71 -98.09 -59.67
C ARG A 568 -28.05 -97.59 -59.10
N ILE A 569 -29.10 -98.40 -59.16
CA ILE A 569 -30.42 -98.09 -58.58
C ILE A 569 -30.55 -98.68 -57.15
N ALA A 570 -29.88 -99.80 -56.87
CA ALA A 570 -29.89 -100.51 -55.59
C ALA A 570 -28.78 -100.04 -54.63
N GLN A 571 -27.61 -99.67 -55.15
CA GLN A 571 -26.66 -98.79 -54.45
C GLN A 571 -27.24 -97.37 -54.53
N GLY A 572 -28.00 -96.97 -53.51
CA GLY A 572 -28.73 -95.71 -53.53
C GLY A 572 -27.82 -94.48 -53.59
N GLU A 573 -27.71 -93.86 -54.78
CA GLU A 573 -27.26 -92.47 -54.93
C GLU A 573 -28.25 -91.50 -54.26
N GLY A 574 -28.28 -91.48 -52.92
CA GLY A 574 -29.25 -90.71 -52.15
C GLY A 574 -28.93 -90.50 -50.67
N THR A 575 -28.04 -91.30 -50.06
CA THR A 575 -27.61 -91.12 -48.66
C THR A 575 -26.10 -90.94 -48.54
N GLU A 576 -25.26 -91.99 -48.61
CA GLU A 576 -23.83 -91.87 -48.28
C GLU A 576 -23.05 -90.95 -49.24
N SER A 577 -23.18 -91.14 -50.56
CA SER A 577 -22.62 -90.23 -51.57
C SER A 577 -23.13 -88.78 -51.44
N PHE A 578 -24.33 -88.59 -50.88
CA PHE A 578 -24.91 -87.29 -50.61
C PHE A 578 -24.45 -86.71 -49.26
N GLN A 579 -24.19 -87.56 -48.26
CA GLN A 579 -23.66 -87.20 -46.95
C GLN A 579 -22.18 -86.85 -47.01
N ASP A 580 -21.36 -87.54 -47.79
CA ASP A 580 -19.95 -87.15 -48.00
C ASP A 580 -19.84 -85.86 -48.80
N LYS A 581 -20.68 -85.67 -49.83
CA LYS A 581 -20.79 -84.38 -50.55
C LYS A 581 -21.31 -83.27 -49.64
N MET A 582 -22.31 -83.53 -48.82
CA MET A 582 -22.83 -82.57 -47.85
C MET A 582 -21.84 -82.27 -46.72
N ALA A 583 -21.06 -83.25 -46.26
CA ALA A 583 -20.04 -83.08 -45.22
C ALA A 583 -18.83 -82.32 -45.76
N THR A 584 -18.38 -82.61 -46.98
CA THR A 584 -17.33 -81.82 -47.65
C THR A 584 -17.80 -80.41 -48.02
N GLU A 585 -19.05 -80.23 -48.45
CA GLU A 585 -19.62 -78.90 -48.69
C GLU A 585 -19.84 -78.13 -47.37
N LEU A 586 -20.26 -78.80 -46.29
CA LEU A 586 -20.35 -78.19 -44.96
C LEU A 586 -18.97 -77.83 -44.42
N LEU A 587 -17.93 -78.64 -44.64
CA LEU A 587 -16.55 -78.32 -44.27
C LEU A 587 -15.98 -77.15 -45.09
N ASP A 588 -16.25 -77.06 -46.40
CA ASP A 588 -15.86 -75.89 -47.21
C ASP A 588 -16.64 -74.64 -46.78
N ARG A 589 -17.94 -74.76 -46.51
CA ARG A 589 -18.76 -73.67 -45.95
C ARG A 589 -18.26 -73.24 -44.57
N GLU A 590 -17.90 -74.15 -43.69
CA GLU A 590 -17.33 -73.85 -42.36
C GLU A 590 -15.95 -73.18 -42.50
N GLN A 591 -15.08 -73.69 -43.36
CA GLN A 591 -13.78 -73.07 -43.64
C GLN A 591 -13.95 -71.68 -44.29
N LYS A 592 -15.01 -71.47 -45.08
CA LYS A 592 -15.38 -70.18 -45.67
C LYS A 592 -15.99 -69.23 -44.65
N ILE A 593 -16.75 -69.73 -43.66
CA ILE A 593 -17.22 -68.97 -42.50
C ILE A 593 -16.02 -68.54 -41.64
N VAL A 594 -15.05 -69.42 -41.36
CA VAL A 594 -13.82 -69.07 -40.63
C VAL A 594 -12.99 -68.01 -41.38
N LYS A 595 -12.83 -68.15 -42.71
CA LYS A 595 -12.18 -67.12 -43.54
C LYS A 595 -12.93 -65.78 -43.50
N LEU A 596 -14.26 -65.78 -43.62
CA LEU A 596 -15.07 -64.57 -43.50
C LEU A 596 -15.01 -63.96 -42.10
N GLN A 597 -14.95 -64.77 -41.05
CA GLN A 597 -14.78 -64.30 -39.67
C GLN A 597 -13.41 -63.65 -39.46
N GLN A 598 -12.34 -64.23 -40.01
CA GLN A 598 -11.01 -63.60 -40.06
C GLN A 598 -11.08 -62.25 -40.79
N THR A 599 -11.69 -62.19 -41.99
CA THR A 599 -11.86 -60.92 -42.72
C THR A 599 -12.71 -59.90 -41.95
N ILE A 600 -13.73 -60.32 -41.19
CA ILE A 600 -14.54 -59.44 -40.34
C ILE A 600 -13.70 -58.86 -39.18
N ASP A 601 -12.87 -59.68 -38.53
CA ASP A 601 -12.06 -59.22 -37.41
C ASP A 601 -10.84 -58.40 -37.87
N GLU A 602 -10.26 -58.71 -39.04
CA GLU A 602 -9.33 -57.84 -39.78
C GLU A 602 -9.98 -56.49 -40.15
N GLN A 603 -11.22 -56.50 -40.66
CA GLN A 603 -11.94 -55.26 -40.96
C GLN A 603 -12.20 -54.44 -39.68
N ARG A 604 -12.54 -55.06 -38.56
CA ARG A 604 -12.71 -54.39 -37.26
C ARG A 604 -11.40 -53.83 -36.68
N GLU A 605 -10.26 -54.46 -36.95
CA GLU A 605 -8.95 -53.91 -36.57
C GLU A 605 -8.58 -52.71 -37.47
N ASN A 606 -8.85 -52.81 -38.77
CA ASN A 606 -8.70 -51.69 -39.71
C ASN A 606 -9.65 -50.52 -39.39
N GLU A 607 -10.91 -50.77 -38.98
CA GLU A 607 -11.85 -49.75 -38.50
C GLU A 607 -11.31 -49.03 -37.26
N LYS A 608 -10.78 -49.77 -36.28
CA LYS A 608 -10.14 -49.16 -35.08
C LYS A 608 -8.90 -48.35 -35.43
N SER A 609 -8.10 -48.81 -36.40
CA SER A 609 -6.94 -48.08 -36.91
C SER A 609 -7.37 -46.79 -37.63
N MET A 610 -8.44 -46.85 -38.41
CA MET A 610 -9.06 -45.70 -39.08
C MET A 610 -9.69 -44.72 -38.08
N GLU A 611 -10.35 -45.20 -37.02
CA GLU A 611 -10.90 -44.37 -35.94
C GLU A 611 -9.78 -43.68 -35.15
N GLN A 612 -8.69 -44.39 -34.83
CA GLN A 612 -7.51 -43.81 -34.17
C GLN A 612 -6.81 -42.77 -35.05
N THR A 613 -6.62 -43.03 -36.34
CA THR A 613 -5.99 -42.07 -37.26
C THR A 613 -6.92 -40.88 -37.54
N MET A 614 -8.23 -41.08 -37.68
CA MET A 614 -9.22 -39.99 -37.72
C MET A 614 -9.13 -39.12 -36.46
N THR A 615 -9.10 -39.74 -35.28
CA THR A 615 -8.93 -39.03 -33.99
C THR A 615 -7.60 -38.25 -33.94
N GLN A 616 -6.51 -38.80 -34.49
CA GLN A 616 -5.23 -38.09 -34.61
C GLN A 616 -5.35 -36.89 -35.58
N TYR A 617 -6.00 -37.04 -36.73
CA TYR A 617 -6.22 -35.94 -37.67
C TYR A 617 -7.16 -34.86 -37.10
N GLU A 618 -8.19 -35.21 -36.33
CA GLU A 618 -9.03 -34.24 -35.63
C GLU A 618 -8.26 -33.48 -34.56
N ASN A 619 -7.38 -34.15 -33.80
CA ASN A 619 -6.49 -33.51 -32.83
C ASN A 619 -5.45 -32.61 -33.51
N GLN A 620 -4.85 -33.02 -34.63
CA GLN A 620 -3.96 -32.18 -35.44
C GLN A 620 -4.70 -30.97 -36.00
N LEU A 621 -5.93 -31.15 -36.49
CA LEU A 621 -6.78 -30.06 -36.99
C LEU A 621 -7.22 -29.11 -35.86
N ALA A 622 -7.46 -29.61 -34.65
CA ALA A 622 -7.72 -28.80 -33.47
C ALA A 622 -6.48 -27.99 -33.05
N ALA A 623 -5.29 -28.61 -33.06
CA ALA A 623 -4.01 -27.94 -32.82
C ALA A 623 -3.74 -26.86 -33.87
N LEU A 624 -3.92 -27.15 -35.16
CA LEU A 624 -3.79 -26.18 -36.25
C LEU A 624 -4.83 -25.04 -36.13
N ARG A 625 -6.07 -25.33 -35.72
CA ARG A 625 -7.08 -24.29 -35.44
C ARG A 625 -6.74 -23.42 -34.22
N LEU A 626 -6.02 -23.95 -33.23
CA LEU A 626 -5.49 -23.19 -32.10
C LEU A 626 -4.26 -22.37 -32.52
N GLU A 627 -3.37 -22.93 -33.33
CA GLU A 627 -2.17 -22.24 -33.83
C GLU A 627 -2.54 -21.13 -34.82
N VAL A 628 -3.50 -21.35 -35.73
CA VAL A 628 -4.05 -20.28 -36.58
C VAL A 628 -4.73 -19.19 -35.73
N LYS A 629 -5.37 -19.52 -34.59
CA LYS A 629 -5.85 -18.49 -33.64
C LYS A 629 -4.69 -17.78 -32.94
N ARG A 630 -3.61 -18.47 -32.59
CA ARG A 630 -2.41 -17.89 -31.96
C ARG A 630 -1.72 -16.92 -32.92
N LEU A 631 -1.53 -17.31 -34.18
CA LEU A 631 -0.96 -16.51 -35.26
C LEU A 631 -1.86 -15.32 -35.62
N ARG A 632 -3.17 -15.51 -35.71
CA ARG A 632 -4.13 -14.39 -35.93
C ARG A 632 -4.23 -13.42 -34.75
N ASN A 633 -3.87 -13.87 -33.54
CA ASN A 633 -3.65 -13.01 -32.37
C ASN A 633 -2.23 -12.40 -32.35
N TYR A 634 -1.29 -12.95 -33.12
CA TYR A 634 0.05 -12.39 -33.34
C TYR A 634 0.00 -11.26 -34.38
N ASP A 635 -0.84 -11.41 -35.41
CA ASP A 635 -1.20 -10.35 -36.38
C ASP A 635 -1.82 -9.10 -35.71
N CYS A 636 -2.23 -9.21 -34.43
CA CYS A 636 -2.65 -8.05 -33.65
C CYS A 636 -1.49 -7.10 -33.29
N TYR A 637 -0.23 -7.57 -33.38
CA TYR A 637 0.99 -6.76 -33.30
C TYR A 637 1.57 -6.39 -34.67
N SER A 638 0.99 -6.90 -35.77
CA SER A 638 1.37 -6.53 -37.15
C SER A 638 0.32 -5.67 -37.86
N LYS A 639 -0.65 -5.13 -37.12
CA LYS A 639 -1.43 -3.97 -37.56
C LYS A 639 -0.60 -2.73 -37.30
N ASP A 640 -0.52 -1.85 -38.30
CA ASP A 640 0.22 -0.61 -38.20
C ASP A 640 -0.22 0.21 -36.98
N VAL A 641 0.61 0.21 -35.92
CA VAL A 641 0.58 1.27 -34.92
C VAL A 641 0.86 2.55 -35.70
N SER A 642 -0.06 3.50 -35.68
CA SER A 642 0.10 4.66 -36.55
C SER A 642 1.38 5.41 -36.15
N TYR A 643 2.13 5.92 -37.13
CA TYR A 643 3.38 6.63 -36.88
C TYR A 643 3.33 7.64 -35.70
N PRO A 644 2.27 8.48 -35.53
CA PRO A 644 2.17 9.36 -34.35
C PRO A 644 1.93 8.64 -33.01
N GLU A 645 1.27 7.46 -32.99
CA GLU A 645 1.11 6.64 -31.78
C GLU A 645 2.46 6.02 -31.37
N LEU A 646 3.20 5.46 -32.33
CA LEU A 646 4.55 4.96 -32.10
C LEU A 646 5.52 6.09 -31.68
N GLN A 647 5.38 7.27 -32.27
CA GLN A 647 6.18 8.44 -31.91
C GLN A 647 5.87 8.96 -30.49
N THR A 648 4.62 8.83 -30.01
CA THR A 648 4.27 9.18 -28.64
C THR A 648 4.73 8.12 -27.64
N GLU A 649 4.61 6.82 -27.96
CA GLU A 649 5.16 5.74 -27.12
C GLU A 649 6.69 5.85 -26.98
N ILE A 650 7.41 6.14 -28.07
CA ILE A 650 8.87 6.40 -28.04
C ILE A 650 9.19 7.64 -27.19
N LEU A 651 8.36 8.69 -27.20
CA LEU A 651 8.56 9.90 -26.40
C LEU A 651 8.32 9.65 -24.90
N ASP A 652 7.26 8.92 -24.55
CA ASP A 652 6.95 8.56 -23.16
C ASP A 652 8.00 7.61 -22.59
N LEU A 653 8.50 6.64 -23.38
CA LEU A 653 9.63 5.79 -22.99
C LEU A 653 10.92 6.61 -22.79
N HIS A 654 11.22 7.59 -23.64
CA HIS A 654 12.35 8.50 -23.40
C HIS A 654 12.18 9.31 -22.12
N LEU A 655 10.99 9.87 -21.86
CA LEU A 655 10.70 10.64 -20.65
C LEU A 655 10.80 9.78 -19.38
N GLN A 656 10.36 8.51 -19.46
CA GLN A 656 10.51 7.53 -18.39
C GLN A 656 11.99 7.18 -18.14
N VAL A 657 12.78 6.94 -19.19
CA VAL A 657 14.23 6.67 -19.10
C VAL A 657 14.99 7.88 -18.53
N GLU A 658 14.67 9.11 -18.96
CA GLU A 658 15.25 10.30 -18.35
C GLU A 658 14.91 10.43 -16.85
N THR A 659 13.66 10.13 -16.48
CA THR A 659 13.19 10.21 -15.09
C THR A 659 13.91 9.18 -14.22
N LEU A 660 13.98 7.92 -14.66
CA LEU A 660 14.75 6.86 -14.00
C LEU A 660 16.26 7.18 -13.95
N SER A 661 16.81 7.90 -14.92
CA SER A 661 18.21 8.37 -14.91
C SER A 661 18.45 9.47 -13.85
N ARG A 662 17.50 10.41 -13.71
CA ARG A 662 17.49 11.44 -12.65
C ARG A 662 17.33 10.81 -11.27
N GLU A 663 16.47 9.82 -11.12
CA GLU A 663 16.29 9.07 -9.87
C GLU A 663 17.52 8.23 -9.52
N ARG A 664 18.11 7.52 -10.49
CA ARG A 664 19.37 6.78 -10.31
C ARG A 664 20.51 7.68 -9.87
N THR A 665 20.68 8.85 -10.48
CA THR A 665 21.74 9.81 -10.09
C THR A 665 21.48 10.44 -8.73
N ALA A 666 20.23 10.72 -8.37
CA ALA A 666 19.86 11.13 -7.02
C ALA A 666 20.13 10.03 -5.97
N LEU A 667 19.81 8.77 -6.27
CA LEU A 667 20.07 7.62 -5.40
C LEU A 667 21.57 7.36 -5.20
N ILE A 668 22.40 7.47 -6.26
CA ILE A 668 23.86 7.38 -6.16
C ILE A 668 24.41 8.49 -5.27
N THR A 669 23.92 9.72 -5.42
CA THR A 669 24.33 10.87 -4.59
C THR A 669 23.90 10.71 -3.13
N ALA A 670 22.69 10.18 -2.89
CA ALA A 670 22.20 9.85 -1.56
C ALA A 670 23.02 8.73 -0.90
N ALA A 671 23.37 7.67 -1.64
CA ALA A 671 24.22 6.58 -1.16
C ALA A 671 25.63 7.08 -0.79
N ALA A 672 26.27 7.88 -1.65
CA ALA A 672 27.57 8.47 -1.37
C ALA A 672 27.56 9.37 -0.13
N SER A 673 26.54 10.23 0.02
CA SER A 673 26.41 11.09 1.21
C SER A 673 26.13 10.30 2.50
N ARG A 674 25.40 9.18 2.42
CA ARG A 674 25.18 8.26 3.56
C ARG A 674 26.46 7.49 3.93
N ALA A 675 27.24 7.03 2.95
CA ALA A 675 28.54 6.39 3.22
C ALA A 675 29.49 7.34 3.94
N LEU A 676 29.63 8.58 3.45
CA LEU A 676 30.47 9.61 4.07
C LEU A 676 29.96 10.06 5.46
N MET A 677 28.64 9.99 5.70
CA MET A 677 28.06 10.18 7.04
C MET A 677 28.46 9.03 7.99
N LEU A 678 28.35 7.78 7.56
CA LEU A 678 28.72 6.60 8.35
C LEU A 678 30.20 6.61 8.71
N GLU A 679 31.08 6.91 7.74
CA GLU A 679 32.52 7.07 7.96
C GLU A 679 32.83 8.16 9.02
N ARG A 680 32.09 9.28 9.01
CA ARG A 680 32.22 10.32 10.05
C ARG A 680 31.76 9.83 11.43
N HIS A 681 30.69 9.03 11.49
CA HIS A 681 30.23 8.44 12.75
C HIS A 681 31.21 7.39 13.30
N GLU A 682 31.80 6.58 12.43
CA GLU A 682 32.84 5.60 12.77
C GLU A 682 34.09 6.29 13.34
N ARG A 683 34.64 7.28 12.62
CA ARG A 683 35.77 8.11 13.11
C ARG A 683 35.45 8.80 14.44
N ALA A 684 34.22 9.26 14.65
CA ALA A 684 33.79 9.88 15.92
C ALA A 684 33.67 8.85 17.05
N ALA A 685 33.11 7.66 16.79
CA ALA A 685 33.03 6.57 17.75
C ALA A 685 34.43 6.09 18.18
N ASP A 686 35.37 6.04 17.23
CA ASP A 686 36.77 5.68 17.47
C ASP A 686 37.48 6.71 18.37
N LEU A 687 37.21 8.02 18.17
CA LEU A 687 37.68 9.09 19.07
C LEU A 687 37.04 8.99 20.47
N PHE A 688 35.74 8.70 20.57
CA PHE A 688 35.11 8.45 21.87
C PHE A 688 35.69 7.21 22.57
N ALA A 689 35.98 6.13 21.84
CA ALA A 689 36.60 4.92 22.38
C ALA A 689 38.06 5.13 22.82
N ARG A 690 38.80 6.06 22.19
CA ARG A 690 40.12 6.52 22.65
C ARG A 690 40.00 7.39 23.90
N MET A 691 39.08 8.37 23.91
CA MET A 691 38.84 9.24 25.06
C MET A 691 38.35 8.47 26.31
N VAL A 692 37.48 7.47 26.13
CA VAL A 692 37.00 6.62 27.23
C VAL A 692 38.11 5.71 27.77
N ARG A 693 39.05 5.25 26.94
CA ARG A 693 40.29 4.58 27.42
C ARG A 693 41.14 5.54 28.24
N ALA A 694 41.58 6.66 27.65
CA ALA A 694 42.39 7.65 28.35
C ALA A 694 41.76 8.14 29.67
N ARG A 695 40.43 8.22 29.75
CA ARG A 695 39.72 8.56 31.00
C ARG A 695 39.70 7.44 32.04
N LYS A 696 39.69 6.17 31.64
CA LYS A 696 39.89 5.02 32.54
C LYS A 696 41.35 4.93 32.99
N ASP A 697 42.29 5.18 32.09
CA ASP A 697 43.72 5.16 32.38
C ASP A 697 44.08 6.28 33.38
N LEU A 698 43.53 7.49 33.18
CA LEU A 698 43.63 8.60 34.14
C LEU A 698 42.95 8.29 35.48
N ALA A 699 41.80 7.61 35.48
CA ALA A 699 41.13 7.19 36.71
C ALA A 699 41.98 6.16 37.50
N ALA A 700 42.58 5.18 36.81
CA ALA A 700 43.46 4.19 37.44
C ALA A 700 44.74 4.81 38.03
N LEU A 701 45.25 5.90 37.44
CA LEU A 701 46.34 6.72 38.00
C LEU A 701 45.89 7.51 39.24
N LEU A 702 44.66 8.03 39.26
CA LEU A 702 44.08 8.75 40.40
C LEU A 702 43.69 7.82 41.56
N ASP A 703 43.32 6.56 41.28
CA ASP A 703 43.04 5.51 42.27
C ASP A 703 44.31 4.94 42.96
N GLY A 704 45.46 5.60 42.80
CA GLY A 704 46.64 5.40 43.65
C GLY A 704 47.50 4.17 43.36
N ARG A 705 47.38 3.53 42.19
CA ARG A 705 48.33 2.49 41.75
C ARG A 705 49.62 3.12 41.22
N ILE A 706 50.60 3.27 42.11
CA ILE A 706 51.95 3.71 41.73
C ILE A 706 52.68 2.55 41.03
N ASP A 707 52.77 2.66 39.71
CA ASP A 707 54.08 2.81 39.05
C ASP A 707 53.87 3.43 37.66
N PRO A 708 54.27 4.69 37.42
CA PRO A 708 54.19 5.27 36.09
C PRO A 708 55.33 4.69 35.22
N PRO A 709 55.04 4.14 34.03
CA PRO A 709 56.04 4.10 32.97
C PRO A 709 56.56 5.54 32.75
N PRO A 710 57.83 5.74 32.36
CA PRO A 710 58.30 7.07 32.02
C PRO A 710 57.38 7.66 30.95
N PHE A 711 56.78 8.82 31.23
CA PHE A 711 56.03 9.57 30.23
C PHE A 711 57.01 9.93 29.12
N GLU A 712 56.94 9.21 27.99
CA GLU A 712 57.65 9.66 26.80
C GLU A 712 57.12 11.05 26.44
N ASP A 713 58.02 12.04 26.34
CA ASP A 713 57.67 13.35 25.79
C ASP A 713 57.05 13.24 24.40
N ILE A 714 57.33 12.14 23.69
CA ILE A 714 56.64 11.71 22.46
C ILE A 714 55.12 11.67 22.69
N ALA A 715 54.62 10.93 23.69
CA ALA A 715 53.20 10.77 23.95
C ALA A 715 52.51 12.09 24.34
N HIS A 716 53.17 12.93 25.15
CA HIS A 716 52.60 14.24 25.51
C HIS A 716 52.68 15.24 24.35
N ALA A 717 53.72 15.19 23.52
CA ALA A 717 53.84 15.95 22.27
C ALA A 717 52.90 15.42 21.17
N GLU A 718 52.50 14.15 21.19
CA GLU A 718 51.47 13.59 20.30
C GLU A 718 50.06 13.93 20.77
N MET A 719 49.82 13.97 22.08
CA MET A 719 48.57 14.51 22.61
C MET A 719 48.44 16.02 22.28
N SER A 720 49.51 16.80 22.43
CA SER A 720 49.54 18.21 22.01
C SER A 720 49.44 18.39 20.49
N ARG A 721 50.12 17.56 19.67
CA ARG A 721 50.01 17.59 18.20
C ARG A 721 48.63 17.18 17.71
N SER A 722 48.02 16.15 18.30
CA SER A 722 46.67 15.70 17.94
C SER A 722 45.60 16.68 18.41
N LEU A 723 45.72 17.27 19.60
CA LEU A 723 44.87 18.38 20.03
C LEU A 723 45.01 19.60 19.10
N THR A 724 46.23 19.95 18.71
CA THR A 724 46.49 21.03 17.73
C THR A 724 45.89 20.69 16.35
N SER A 725 45.97 19.42 15.92
CA SER A 725 45.36 18.93 14.67
C SER A 725 43.82 18.93 14.73
N VAL A 726 43.22 18.60 15.88
CA VAL A 726 41.78 18.73 16.12
C VAL A 726 41.35 20.20 16.11
N CYS A 727 42.13 21.10 16.72
CA CYS A 727 41.88 22.54 16.66
C CYS A 727 42.04 23.11 15.23
N ALA A 728 43.04 22.64 14.46
CA ALA A 728 43.23 23.03 13.07
C ALA A 728 42.08 22.54 12.17
N THR A 729 41.72 21.25 12.25
CA THR A 729 40.59 20.70 11.49
C THR A 729 39.24 21.28 11.92
N ALA A 730 39.08 21.69 13.19
CA ALA A 730 37.94 22.49 13.63
C ALA A 730 37.93 23.90 13.01
N ALA A 731 39.09 24.57 12.92
CA ALA A 731 39.21 25.87 12.24
C ALA A 731 38.97 25.77 10.73
N ASP A 732 39.44 24.71 10.08
CA ASP A 732 39.24 24.43 8.65
C ASP A 732 37.77 24.14 8.36
N THR A 733 37.13 23.25 9.14
CA THR A 733 35.69 22.96 8.99
C THR A 733 34.82 24.17 9.31
N TRP A 734 35.19 25.02 10.26
CA TRP A 734 34.52 26.30 10.51
C TRP A 734 34.73 27.32 9.38
N THR A 735 35.87 27.28 8.70
CA THR A 735 36.16 28.12 7.54
C THR A 735 35.43 27.63 6.29
N ALA A 736 35.35 26.32 6.07
CA ALA A 736 34.52 25.69 5.06
C ALA A 736 33.03 25.99 5.29
N LEU A 737 32.54 25.94 6.54
CA LEU A 737 31.16 26.32 6.86
C LEU A 737 30.87 27.81 6.58
N ARG A 738 31.83 28.71 6.83
CA ARG A 738 31.72 30.12 6.43
C ARG A 738 31.70 30.29 4.91
N ALA A 739 32.54 29.55 4.18
CA ALA A 739 32.56 29.55 2.71
C ALA A 739 31.24 29.03 2.12
N GLU A 740 30.69 27.94 2.65
CA GLU A 740 29.39 27.40 2.26
C GLU A 740 28.24 28.35 2.62
N ARG A 741 28.25 28.98 3.80
CA ARG A 741 27.27 30.02 4.14
C ARG A 741 27.32 31.20 3.16
N ALA A 742 28.52 31.60 2.73
CA ALA A 742 28.71 32.63 1.70
C ALA A 742 28.35 32.14 0.28
N ARG A 743 28.36 30.83 0.01
CA ARG A 743 27.83 30.24 -1.23
C ARG A 743 26.30 30.20 -1.23
N VAL A 744 25.69 29.81 -0.11
CA VAL A 744 24.23 29.82 0.09
C VAL A 744 23.68 31.24 -0.06
N LEU A 745 24.24 32.24 0.65
CA LEU A 745 23.80 33.64 0.52
C LEU A 745 23.90 34.19 -0.93
N ARG A 746 24.90 33.75 -1.70
CA ARG A 746 25.02 34.10 -3.13
C ARG A 746 23.99 33.37 -4.01
N LEU A 747 23.65 32.13 -3.69
CA LEU A 747 22.59 31.39 -4.38
C LEU A 747 21.20 31.95 -4.05
N GLU A 748 20.94 32.31 -2.79
CA GLU A 748 19.71 32.99 -2.37
C GLU A 748 19.53 34.33 -3.10
N SER A 749 20.59 35.13 -3.23
CA SER A 749 20.52 36.39 -3.99
C SER A 749 20.34 36.17 -5.50
N ALA A 750 20.94 35.11 -6.08
CA ALA A 750 20.75 34.75 -7.49
C ALA A 750 19.33 34.23 -7.78
N VAL A 751 18.77 33.41 -6.90
CA VAL A 751 17.37 32.94 -7.00
C VAL A 751 16.39 34.10 -6.87
N LEU A 752 16.64 35.04 -5.96
CA LEU A 752 15.81 36.24 -5.81
C LEU A 752 15.91 37.17 -7.04
N ALA A 753 17.10 37.30 -7.65
CA ALA A 753 17.27 38.01 -8.92
C ALA A 753 16.50 37.33 -10.06
N GLN A 754 16.55 35.99 -10.15
CA GLN A 754 15.79 35.22 -11.14
C GLN A 754 14.28 35.34 -10.93
N SER A 755 13.77 35.31 -9.68
CA SER A 755 12.34 35.49 -9.42
C SER A 755 11.85 36.89 -9.83
N LEU A 756 12.62 37.94 -9.53
CA LEU A 756 12.31 39.31 -9.97
C LEU A 756 12.38 39.46 -11.51
N GLN A 757 13.25 38.71 -12.19
CA GLN A 757 13.27 38.68 -13.65
C GLN A 757 12.05 37.95 -14.22
N LEU A 758 11.66 36.81 -13.66
CA LEU A 758 10.46 36.07 -14.06
C LEU A 758 9.18 36.88 -13.83
N GLU A 759 9.09 37.68 -12.77
CA GLU A 759 7.99 38.64 -12.57
C GLU A 759 7.95 39.70 -13.68
N ARG A 760 9.11 40.28 -14.04
CA ARG A 760 9.20 41.25 -15.15
C ARG A 760 8.81 40.62 -16.50
N GLU A 761 9.28 39.42 -16.78
CA GLU A 761 8.92 38.66 -17.99
C GLU A 761 7.44 38.26 -17.99
N GLY A 762 6.84 37.98 -16.83
CA GLY A 762 5.40 37.77 -16.66
C GLY A 762 4.57 39.04 -16.93
N LEU A 763 5.03 40.20 -16.47
CA LEU A 763 4.42 41.49 -16.78
C LEU A 763 4.53 41.83 -18.27
N VAL A 764 5.68 41.57 -18.92
CA VAL A 764 5.84 41.74 -20.37
C VAL A 764 4.95 40.76 -21.14
N ARG A 765 4.93 39.47 -20.77
CA ARG A 765 4.06 38.45 -21.39
C ARG A 765 2.59 38.84 -21.31
N THR A 766 2.10 39.24 -20.13
CA THR A 766 0.69 39.66 -19.97
C THR A 766 0.37 40.99 -20.67
N GLN A 767 1.33 41.90 -20.86
CA GLN A 767 1.16 43.06 -21.75
C GLN A 767 1.09 42.67 -23.22
N LEU A 768 1.92 41.73 -23.67
CA LEU A 768 1.90 41.20 -25.04
C LEU A 768 0.63 40.40 -25.34
N GLU A 769 0.13 39.61 -24.39
CA GLU A 769 -1.15 38.92 -24.47
C GLU A 769 -2.33 39.90 -24.57
N ARG A 770 -2.30 41.00 -23.79
CA ARG A 770 -3.30 42.08 -23.91
C ARG A 770 -3.22 42.78 -25.27
N ARG A 771 -2.02 43.08 -25.77
CA ARG A 771 -1.83 43.66 -27.12
C ARG A 771 -2.32 42.69 -28.19
N LYS A 772 -1.99 41.40 -28.11
CA LYS A 772 -2.50 40.35 -29.00
C LYS A 772 -4.03 40.30 -28.98
N ALA A 773 -4.66 40.26 -27.80
CA ALA A 773 -6.12 40.24 -27.68
C ALA A 773 -6.81 41.54 -28.16
N ILE A 774 -6.12 42.68 -28.15
CA ILE A 774 -6.59 43.93 -28.78
C ILE A 774 -6.47 43.81 -30.31
N LEU A 775 -5.30 43.40 -30.82
CA LEU A 775 -5.04 43.21 -32.24
C LEU A 775 -5.95 42.14 -32.87
N GLU A 776 -6.29 41.06 -32.16
CA GLU A 776 -7.25 40.04 -32.59
C GLU A 776 -8.66 40.62 -32.70
N ARG A 777 -9.08 41.49 -31.76
CA ARG A 777 -10.35 42.23 -31.84
C ARG A 777 -10.34 43.33 -32.91
N GLU A 778 -9.16 43.78 -33.33
CA GLU A 778 -8.97 44.75 -34.42
C GLU A 778 -8.97 44.04 -35.76
N LEU A 779 -8.33 42.87 -35.89
CA LEU A 779 -8.44 41.98 -37.04
C LEU A 779 -9.87 41.48 -37.24
N LEU A 780 -10.58 41.07 -36.18
CA LEU A 780 -11.99 40.68 -36.28
C LEU A 780 -12.87 41.86 -36.73
N ARG A 781 -12.68 43.06 -36.19
CA ARG A 781 -13.39 44.27 -36.65
C ARG A 781 -13.02 44.64 -38.09
N ALA A 782 -11.75 44.58 -38.47
CA ALA A 782 -11.26 44.84 -39.81
C ALA A 782 -11.88 43.86 -40.81
N ASN A 783 -11.84 42.56 -40.52
CA ASN A 783 -12.44 41.50 -41.34
C ASN A 783 -13.96 41.65 -41.44
N HIS A 784 -14.66 42.09 -40.39
CA HIS A 784 -16.09 42.41 -40.49
C HIS A 784 -16.36 43.68 -41.33
N SER A 785 -15.46 44.66 -41.34
CA SER A 785 -15.58 45.85 -42.19
C SER A 785 -15.18 45.61 -43.66
N THR A 786 -14.24 44.72 -43.96
CA THR A 786 -13.92 44.32 -45.34
C THR A 786 -14.92 43.31 -45.89
N SER A 787 -15.46 42.42 -45.06
CA SER A 787 -16.59 41.55 -45.40
C SER A 787 -17.89 42.31 -45.71
N ALA A 788 -17.97 43.60 -45.36
CA ALA A 788 -19.07 44.49 -45.76
C ALA A 788 -18.81 45.25 -47.07
N ASN A 789 -17.58 45.22 -47.60
CA ASN A 789 -17.13 46.01 -48.75
C ASN A 789 -16.10 45.26 -49.63
N SER A 790 -16.32 43.97 -49.90
CA SER A 790 -15.62 43.25 -50.98
C SER A 790 -16.43 42.05 -51.49
N VAL A 791 -17.28 42.33 -52.48
CA VAL A 791 -17.64 41.39 -53.54
C VAL A 791 -17.05 41.99 -54.83
N VAL A 792 -16.80 41.15 -55.85
CA VAL A 792 -16.30 41.49 -57.21
C VAL A 792 -14.77 41.39 -57.43
N MET A 793 -14.40 40.23 -58.01
CA MET A 793 -13.38 40.00 -59.07
C MET A 793 -11.91 39.62 -58.79
N CYS A 794 -11.44 38.70 -59.67
CA CYS A 794 -10.08 38.38 -60.14
C CYS A 794 -8.94 38.17 -59.12
N GLY A 795 -8.16 37.09 -59.11
CA GLY A 795 -7.92 36.10 -60.15
C GLY A 795 -6.40 35.80 -60.26
N ASN A 796 -6.04 34.52 -60.13
CA ASN A 796 -4.76 33.92 -60.53
C ASN A 796 -3.48 34.25 -59.71
N PRO A 797 -2.38 33.46 -59.88
CA PRO A 797 -1.60 32.98 -58.72
C PRO A 797 -0.16 33.51 -58.59
N SER A 798 0.52 32.97 -57.57
CA SER A 798 1.98 32.87 -57.36
C SER A 798 2.78 34.17 -57.18
N LEU A 799 3.49 34.26 -56.04
CA LEU A 799 4.95 34.42 -56.02
C LEU A 799 5.51 34.10 -54.62
N ASP A 800 6.79 33.77 -54.56
CA ASP A 800 7.46 33.13 -53.42
C ASP A 800 7.95 34.10 -52.34
N SER A 801 8.25 33.55 -51.15
CA SER A 801 9.59 33.71 -50.55
C SER A 801 9.79 32.78 -49.34
N ASP A 802 10.77 31.89 -49.44
CA ASP A 802 11.41 31.30 -48.26
C ASP A 802 12.07 32.38 -47.39
N PHE A 803 12.12 32.19 -46.06
CA PHE A 803 13.36 32.48 -45.34
C PHE A 803 13.53 31.66 -44.04
N PHE A 804 14.75 31.13 -43.89
CA PHE A 804 15.22 30.21 -42.87
C PHE A 804 14.94 30.60 -41.40
N GLY A 805 14.66 29.58 -40.57
CA GLY A 805 14.58 29.71 -39.11
C GLY A 805 15.06 28.51 -38.27
N ASN A 806 15.64 27.48 -38.89
CA ASN A 806 15.94 26.21 -38.20
C ASN A 806 17.18 26.34 -37.28
N LYS A 807 16.99 26.21 -35.96
CA LYS A 807 18.08 26.12 -34.97
C LYS A 807 17.86 24.98 -33.97
N GLN A 808 18.45 23.84 -34.28
CA GLN A 808 18.78 22.82 -33.29
C GLN A 808 19.63 23.43 -32.17
N ARG A 809 19.42 22.98 -30.93
CA ARG A 809 20.41 23.07 -29.85
C ARG A 809 20.73 21.67 -29.35
N LYS A 810 21.97 21.24 -29.56
CA LYS A 810 22.66 20.26 -28.71
C LYS A 810 23.78 21.00 -27.97
N TYR A 811 24.05 20.51 -26.76
CA TYR A 811 24.86 21.07 -25.66
C TYR A 811 24.06 21.90 -24.65
#